data_AF-A0A958HGV4-F1
#
_entry.id   AF-A0A958HGV4-F1
#
_cell.length_a   1.000
_cell.length_b   1.000
_cell.length_c   1.000
_cell.angle_alpha   90.00
_cell.angle_beta   90.00
_cell.angle_gamma   90.00
#
_symmetry.space_group_name_H-M   'P 1'
#
loop_
_entity.id
_entity.type
_entity.pdbx_description
1 polymer ?
#
loop_
_entity_poly.entity_id
_entity_poly.type
_entity_poly.pdbx_seq_one_letter_code
_entity_poly.pdbx_strand_id
1 'polypeptide(L)'
;ADILTTLGAVQCDGFALHTYTHGSDPALITSDAVMEAPFQDRHYHFAAYRDFMQAVPQTMRHLPAYITETGQIDEWADVNSGWVKAAYEEIESWNKQKGNQQIRALTLYRWSRHDKWYIDGKPEVVKDFKEALGKGYKWRVDAVKPTPPQLPEYKAAFVQGGGLHAAEAGQTLVTHFVVRNEGAKTWSKGGRNPVRLGSTWQNQAGEPVTVPPESDFRTPLPKDVKAGETVTIQGVKVMIPLADGNLRLTWDLVEEGVTWFAEQGSSPFVEIVNVTPSPEMQGYFEPVTKKWVRGPFLEAYRQYGLEITGYPLTDQYVDEDSHLNTQYFQRVALEEPKAGQIRLRLVGQEALTAQTEIDGLNADIARLTADIDQLHREIQALKDAMQNGGDGSVTLKPAIEDITDQLPRTAKDFKRRQSSAIKYLVINHTGGPADLAIDKLAGYHRDRGYPGLAYHYVIDGNGAIMQTNPWTDTVSDQGYLGEGLNIAIAGKFDNEIPNEKQLRAAAQLCAWLLVELRLLPDAIQGVSEFVSTGSPGAQWLKGQRYKDRLLAYVEEAVDEATKPGTPKPPVDPKPDPTPDPVEPGSAAELTALREKLQRRESELAEAQTRLAAMERELAGRDDRLASMQSQLDQQVAKVAAQQAEINRLKAALQQGGGELPAAPPLTAPAMHDITDQLVKHETLRYATRKLDKITHICIHHSAAPATIPIENVAEYHVKDRGWPGIGYHYYIKPDGATYQTNRMETISYQVSDNNSYTLGVCVAGDFTYQPPPDTQVDAAARLVAWLMQELDIPDANIMGHKEFPKNDTSCPGETWLKKVTWKNTLLDKIRSVRDGQNGYVGQRIGHYVLFWQRTDTWAQQDWEAAETYIGRFRPTAGFSVDDAKTAEYVTIVGGDAGVSFDAERTLQGAGCKVERLAGKDFADTKRILDDLAASGRRFLTFPG
;
A
#
# COMPACT_ATOMS: atom_id res chain seq x y z
N ALA A 1 -33.09 -9.83 12.96
CA ALA A 1 -32.75 -11.11 13.60
C ALA A 1 -34.02 -11.95 13.70
N ASP A 2 -33.96 -13.24 13.36
CA ASP A 2 -35.10 -14.16 13.48
C ASP A 2 -35.44 -14.39 14.95
N ILE A 3 -36.66 -14.05 15.34
CA ILE A 3 -37.14 -14.11 16.72
C ILE A 3 -37.07 -15.53 17.32
N LEU A 4 -37.27 -16.57 16.50
CA LEU A 4 -37.18 -17.97 16.95
C LEU A 4 -35.73 -18.34 17.31
N THR A 5 -34.78 -17.84 16.53
CA THR A 5 -33.36 -18.03 16.80
C THR A 5 -32.93 -17.29 18.08
N THR A 6 -33.50 -16.12 18.35
CA THR A 6 -33.21 -15.34 19.57
C THR A 6 -33.78 -15.97 20.85
N LEU A 7 -35.00 -16.50 20.80
CA LEU A 7 -35.63 -17.17 21.96
C LEU A 7 -34.94 -18.48 22.32
N GLY A 8 -34.55 -19.26 21.30
CA GLY A 8 -33.86 -20.53 21.48
C GLY A 8 -34.75 -21.66 22.04
N ALA A 9 -34.27 -22.89 21.91
CA ALA A 9 -34.99 -24.12 22.23
C ALA A 9 -35.35 -24.30 23.72
N VAL A 10 -34.57 -23.70 24.63
CA VAL A 10 -34.65 -24.00 26.08
C VAL A 10 -35.68 -23.12 26.79
N GLN A 11 -36.12 -22.02 26.16
CA GLN A 11 -37.04 -21.06 26.78
C GLN A 11 -38.50 -21.25 26.35
N CYS A 12 -38.78 -22.22 25.47
CA CYS A 12 -40.11 -22.43 24.89
C CYS A 12 -40.59 -23.87 25.12
N ASP A 13 -41.82 -24.02 25.61
CA ASP A 13 -42.48 -25.33 25.74
C ASP A 13 -43.18 -25.79 24.44
N GLY A 14 -43.25 -24.92 23.44
CA GLY A 14 -43.96 -25.10 22.18
C GLY A 14 -44.10 -23.78 21.42
N PHE A 15 -44.56 -23.83 20.18
CA PHE A 15 -44.87 -22.63 19.40
C PHE A 15 -46.17 -22.80 18.62
N ALA A 16 -46.80 -21.68 18.33
CA ALA A 16 -48.03 -21.61 17.56
C ALA A 16 -47.86 -20.74 16.32
N LEU A 17 -48.52 -21.13 15.22
CA LEU A 17 -48.52 -20.39 13.96
C LEU A 17 -49.95 -20.21 13.46
N HIS A 18 -50.20 -19.11 12.76
CA HIS A 18 -51.52 -18.78 12.23
C HIS A 18 -51.51 -18.95 10.72
N THR A 19 -52.48 -19.70 10.21
CA THR A 19 -52.68 -19.90 8.77
C THR A 19 -54.17 -20.00 8.47
N TYR A 20 -54.58 -19.47 7.33
CA TYR A 20 -55.99 -19.40 6.92
C TYR A 20 -56.08 -19.38 5.39
N THR A 21 -57.26 -19.70 4.84
CA THR A 21 -57.51 -19.55 3.40
C THR A 21 -58.01 -18.15 3.09
N HIS A 22 -57.60 -17.61 1.95
CA HIS A 22 -58.10 -16.32 1.44
C HIS A 22 -59.33 -16.55 0.56
N GLY A 23 -60.30 -17.28 1.12
CA GLY A 23 -61.54 -17.67 0.47
C GLY A 23 -62.18 -18.86 1.19
N SER A 24 -63.47 -19.12 0.95
CA SER A 24 -64.22 -20.23 1.55
C SER A 24 -64.14 -21.57 0.80
N ASP A 25 -63.46 -21.61 -0.35
CA ASP A 25 -63.32 -22.84 -1.15
C ASP A 25 -62.35 -23.83 -0.46
N PRO A 26 -62.78 -25.05 -0.10
CA PRO A 26 -61.92 -26.07 0.48
C PRO A 26 -60.69 -26.42 -0.37
N ALA A 27 -60.73 -26.24 -1.69
CA ALA A 27 -59.59 -26.48 -2.57
C ALA A 27 -58.38 -25.58 -2.25
N LEU A 28 -58.61 -24.44 -1.57
CA LEU A 28 -57.56 -23.52 -1.13
C LEU A 28 -56.73 -24.07 0.04
N ILE A 29 -57.20 -25.12 0.72
CA ILE A 29 -56.43 -25.79 1.79
C ILE A 29 -55.16 -26.43 1.25
N THR A 30 -55.25 -27.08 0.10
CA THR A 30 -54.16 -27.82 -0.54
C THR A 30 -53.58 -27.09 -1.74
N SER A 31 -53.93 -25.81 -1.93
CA SER A 31 -53.43 -25.02 -3.06
C SER A 31 -51.94 -24.74 -2.89
N ASP A 32 -51.18 -24.98 -3.96
CA ASP A 32 -49.76 -24.61 -4.06
C ASP A 32 -49.57 -23.22 -4.69
N ALA A 33 -50.62 -22.38 -4.68
CA ALA A 33 -50.50 -20.99 -5.10
C ALA A 33 -49.45 -20.28 -4.23
N VAL A 34 -48.66 -19.40 -4.86
CA VAL A 34 -47.65 -18.59 -4.19
C VAL A 34 -48.09 -17.13 -4.12
N MET A 35 -47.48 -16.35 -3.24
CA MET A 35 -47.76 -14.93 -3.11
C MET A 35 -47.28 -14.14 -4.33
N GLU A 36 -47.86 -12.95 -4.52
CA GLU A 36 -47.41 -12.01 -5.55
C GLU A 36 -46.02 -11.42 -5.21
N ALA A 37 -45.41 -10.75 -6.19
CA ALA A 37 -44.14 -10.05 -6.01
C ALA A 37 -44.18 -9.10 -4.79
N PRO A 38 -43.15 -9.10 -3.92
CA PRO A 38 -41.84 -9.76 -4.05
C PRO A 38 -41.72 -11.14 -3.37
N PHE A 39 -42.82 -11.80 -2.99
CA PHE A 39 -42.80 -13.02 -2.16
C PHE A 39 -43.16 -14.30 -2.93
N GLN A 40 -42.79 -14.38 -4.21
CA GLN A 40 -43.16 -15.51 -5.07
C GLN A 40 -42.53 -16.85 -4.64
N ASP A 41 -41.60 -16.83 -3.68
CA ASP A 41 -41.03 -18.01 -3.02
C ASP A 41 -41.85 -18.51 -1.81
N ARG A 42 -42.98 -17.87 -1.49
CA ARG A 42 -43.84 -18.19 -0.34
C ARG A 42 -45.22 -18.65 -0.79
N HIS A 43 -45.72 -19.71 -0.17
CA HIS A 43 -47.05 -20.22 -0.39
C HIS A 43 -48.10 -19.22 0.11
N TYR A 44 -49.23 -19.18 -0.60
CA TYR A 44 -50.41 -18.42 -0.27
C TYR A 44 -51.50 -19.35 0.30
N HIS A 45 -52.57 -18.76 0.84
CA HIS A 45 -53.64 -19.50 1.54
C HIS A 45 -53.11 -20.38 2.69
N PHE A 46 -53.71 -21.56 2.88
CA PHE A 46 -53.42 -22.42 4.02
C PHE A 46 -52.00 -22.99 3.97
N ALA A 47 -51.49 -23.32 2.78
CA ALA A 47 -50.18 -23.94 2.56
C ALA A 47 -48.98 -23.11 3.06
N ALA A 48 -49.17 -21.82 3.37
CA ALA A 48 -48.19 -20.98 4.05
C ALA A 48 -47.64 -21.59 5.35
N TYR A 49 -48.40 -22.47 6.02
CA TYR A 49 -47.91 -23.20 7.21
C TYR A 49 -46.65 -24.01 6.92
N ARG A 50 -46.50 -24.53 5.69
CA ARG A 50 -45.35 -25.33 5.28
C ARG A 50 -44.07 -24.49 5.30
N ASP A 51 -44.15 -23.24 4.85
CA ASP A 51 -43.02 -22.30 4.87
C ASP A 51 -42.63 -21.93 6.31
N PHE A 52 -43.62 -21.68 7.17
CA PHE A 52 -43.37 -21.45 8.59
C PHE A 52 -42.70 -22.65 9.25
N MET A 53 -43.18 -23.88 8.99
CA MET A 53 -42.59 -25.10 9.53
C MET A 53 -41.17 -25.35 9.00
N GLN A 54 -40.86 -24.98 7.75
CA GLN A 54 -39.51 -25.05 7.21
C GLN A 54 -38.56 -24.03 7.85
N ALA A 55 -39.08 -22.84 8.17
CA ALA A 55 -38.32 -21.78 8.85
C ALA A 55 -37.98 -22.09 10.31
N VAL A 56 -38.65 -23.07 10.95
CA VAL A 56 -38.36 -23.46 12.34
C VAL A 56 -36.91 -23.93 12.47
N PRO A 57 -36.09 -23.30 13.35
CA PRO A 57 -34.71 -23.69 13.59
C PRO A 57 -34.60 -25.16 13.99
N GLN A 58 -33.58 -25.86 13.50
CA GLN A 58 -33.39 -27.29 13.77
C GLN A 58 -33.37 -27.62 15.28
N THR A 59 -32.81 -26.72 16.08
CA THR A 59 -32.76 -26.83 17.55
C THR A 59 -34.15 -26.82 18.19
N MET A 60 -35.16 -26.23 17.56
CA MET A 60 -36.53 -26.11 18.06
C MET A 60 -37.49 -27.17 17.49
N ARG A 61 -37.06 -28.01 16.54
CA ARG A 61 -37.94 -29.00 15.88
C ARG A 61 -38.41 -30.13 16.79
N HIS A 62 -37.87 -30.24 18.00
CA HIS A 62 -38.34 -31.15 19.03
C HIS A 62 -39.54 -30.59 19.82
N LEU A 63 -39.80 -29.28 19.73
CA LEU A 63 -40.90 -28.62 20.42
C LEU A 63 -42.26 -29.00 19.80
N PRO A 64 -43.33 -28.99 20.59
CA PRO A 64 -44.69 -29.03 20.07
C PRO A 64 -44.99 -27.86 19.12
N ALA A 65 -45.53 -28.16 17.93
CA ALA A 65 -46.04 -27.16 16.99
C ALA A 65 -47.57 -27.17 17.00
N TYR A 66 -48.19 -25.99 17.04
CA TYR A 66 -49.63 -25.80 17.01
C TYR A 66 -50.02 -24.85 15.88
N ILE A 67 -51.13 -25.13 15.21
CA ILE A 67 -51.80 -24.15 14.35
C ILE A 67 -52.95 -23.57 15.14
N THR A 68 -52.87 -22.27 15.38
CA THR A 68 -53.91 -21.53 16.08
C THR A 68 -54.57 -20.51 15.17
N GLU A 69 -55.75 -20.07 15.56
CA GLU A 69 -56.52 -19.06 14.84
C GLU A 69 -56.78 -19.40 13.35
N THR A 70 -57.01 -20.67 13.00
CA THR A 70 -57.21 -21.03 11.59
C THR A 70 -58.65 -20.86 11.12
N GLY A 71 -58.85 -20.45 9.88
CA GLY A 71 -60.17 -20.31 9.29
C GLY A 71 -60.10 -19.85 7.84
N GLN A 72 -61.18 -19.26 7.37
CA GLN A 72 -61.30 -18.61 6.06
C GLN A 72 -61.47 -17.10 6.26
N ILE A 73 -60.95 -16.29 5.34
CA ILE A 73 -61.09 -14.82 5.42
C ILE A 73 -62.55 -14.37 5.30
N ASP A 74 -63.38 -15.17 4.63
CA ASP A 74 -64.82 -14.98 4.52
C ASP A 74 -65.54 -15.37 5.82
N GLU A 75 -66.72 -14.82 6.05
CA GLU A 75 -67.54 -15.29 7.16
C GLU A 75 -67.95 -16.76 6.97
N TRP A 76 -68.08 -17.51 8.08
CA TRP A 76 -68.58 -18.88 7.99
C TRP A 76 -70.05 -18.85 7.54
N ALA A 77 -70.37 -19.36 6.36
CA ALA A 77 -71.75 -19.67 6.01
C ALA A 77 -72.21 -20.91 6.81
N ASP A 78 -73.49 -21.00 7.14
CA ASP A 78 -74.06 -22.21 7.78
C ASP A 78 -74.24 -23.33 6.75
N VAL A 79 -73.11 -23.83 6.25
CA VAL A 79 -73.02 -24.89 5.24
C VAL A 79 -71.89 -25.84 5.60
N ASN A 80 -72.05 -27.13 5.30
CA ASN A 80 -70.98 -28.11 5.39
C ASN A 80 -70.20 -28.04 4.07
N SER A 81 -69.28 -27.09 3.97
CA SER A 81 -68.44 -26.93 2.78
C SER A 81 -67.38 -28.03 2.66
N GLY A 82 -67.08 -28.74 3.75
CA GLY A 82 -65.96 -29.68 3.84
C GLY A 82 -64.61 -28.99 4.08
N TRP A 83 -64.61 -27.68 4.33
CA TRP A 83 -63.40 -26.90 4.59
C TRP A 83 -62.69 -27.38 5.86
N VAL A 84 -63.43 -27.62 6.95
CA VAL A 84 -62.84 -28.04 8.22
C VAL A 84 -62.23 -29.43 8.06
N LYS A 85 -62.97 -30.35 7.44
CA LYS A 85 -62.44 -31.67 7.11
C LYS A 85 -61.18 -31.61 6.24
N ALA A 86 -61.15 -30.78 5.19
CA ALA A 86 -59.99 -30.64 4.32
C ALA A 86 -58.76 -30.14 5.10
N ALA A 87 -58.92 -29.15 5.98
CA ALA A 87 -57.83 -28.64 6.82
C ALA A 87 -57.23 -29.74 7.73
N TYR A 88 -58.08 -30.54 8.38
CA TYR A 88 -57.62 -31.66 9.21
C TYR A 88 -56.97 -32.78 8.39
N GLU A 89 -57.48 -33.08 7.19
CA GLU A 89 -56.91 -34.06 6.25
C GLU A 89 -55.51 -33.65 5.77
N GLU A 90 -55.31 -32.37 5.47
CA GLU A 90 -54.01 -31.81 5.08
C GLU A 90 -52.97 -31.95 6.20
N ILE A 91 -53.33 -31.62 7.45
CA ILE A 91 -52.41 -31.76 8.59
C ILE A 91 -52.08 -33.23 8.88
N GLU A 92 -53.06 -34.14 8.73
CA GLU A 92 -52.80 -35.58 8.82
C GLU A 92 -51.84 -36.05 7.71
N SER A 93 -52.00 -35.55 6.48
CA SER A 93 -51.10 -35.83 5.36
C SER A 93 -49.68 -35.38 5.66
N TRP A 94 -49.51 -34.13 6.12
CA TRP A 94 -48.22 -33.59 6.56
C TRP A 94 -47.58 -34.44 7.66
N ASN A 95 -48.35 -34.77 8.70
CA ASN A 95 -47.87 -35.55 9.84
C ASN A 95 -47.49 -36.99 9.47
N LYS A 96 -48.01 -37.53 8.35
CA LYS A 96 -47.63 -38.86 7.83
C LYS A 96 -46.26 -38.87 7.16
N GLN A 97 -45.84 -37.77 6.56
CA GLN A 97 -44.58 -37.68 5.84
C GLN A 97 -43.38 -37.84 6.79
N LYS A 98 -42.41 -38.67 6.39
CA LYS A 98 -41.23 -38.97 7.19
C LYS A 98 -40.30 -37.75 7.22
N GLY A 99 -39.92 -37.32 8.42
CA GLY A 99 -39.02 -36.18 8.64
C GLY A 99 -39.72 -34.87 8.94
N ASN A 100 -41.04 -34.79 8.71
CA ASN A 100 -41.82 -33.61 9.09
C ASN A 100 -42.00 -33.55 10.61
N GLN A 101 -41.84 -32.35 11.18
CA GLN A 101 -42.22 -32.08 12.57
C GLN A 101 -43.74 -32.14 12.69
N GLN A 102 -44.24 -32.93 13.65
CA GLN A 102 -45.68 -33.15 13.80
C GLN A 102 -46.39 -31.92 14.38
N ILE A 103 -47.44 -31.49 13.69
CA ILE A 103 -48.37 -30.48 14.17
C ILE A 103 -49.38 -31.16 15.08
N ARG A 104 -49.45 -30.69 16.33
CA ARG A 104 -50.21 -31.32 17.40
C ARG A 104 -51.65 -30.83 17.43
N ALA A 105 -51.89 -29.54 17.29
CA ALA A 105 -53.26 -29.01 17.29
C ALA A 105 -53.51 -28.14 16.07
N LEU A 106 -54.75 -28.16 15.60
CA LEU A 106 -55.30 -27.20 14.66
C LEU A 106 -56.58 -26.62 15.27
N THR A 107 -56.54 -25.36 15.69
CA THR A 107 -57.67 -24.74 16.40
C THR A 107 -58.36 -23.69 15.53
N LEU A 108 -59.66 -23.87 15.30
CA LEU A 108 -60.47 -22.98 14.46
C LEU A 108 -60.69 -21.60 15.13
N TYR A 109 -60.67 -20.54 14.33
CA TYR A 109 -61.09 -19.19 14.65
C TYR A 109 -62.51 -18.94 14.12
N ARG A 110 -63.52 -18.68 14.95
CA ARG A 110 -63.57 -18.79 16.42
C ARG A 110 -64.97 -19.27 16.85
N TRP A 111 -65.11 -19.79 18.06
CA TRP A 111 -66.41 -20.27 18.54
C TRP A 111 -67.41 -19.13 18.82
N SER A 112 -67.07 -18.23 19.75
CA SER A 112 -67.98 -17.20 20.28
C SER A 112 -68.32 -16.08 19.29
N ARG A 113 -69.53 -15.52 19.40
CA ARG A 113 -70.10 -14.44 18.56
C ARG A 113 -69.50 -13.06 18.80
N HIS A 114 -68.18 -12.92 18.69
CA HIS A 114 -67.48 -11.65 18.90
C HIS A 114 -67.15 -10.90 17.60
N ASP A 115 -67.02 -11.62 16.50
CA ASP A 115 -66.73 -11.06 15.17
C ASP A 115 -67.42 -11.89 14.09
N LYS A 116 -67.28 -11.49 12.82
CA LYS A 116 -67.95 -12.15 11.68
C LYS A 116 -67.50 -13.60 11.44
N TRP A 117 -66.40 -14.06 12.06
CA TRP A 117 -65.86 -15.41 11.90
C TRP A 117 -66.30 -16.38 13.02
N TYR A 118 -67.39 -16.06 13.73
CA TYR A 118 -67.98 -16.95 14.72
C TYR A 118 -68.59 -18.24 14.12
N ILE A 119 -68.55 -19.33 14.89
CA ILE A 119 -69.14 -20.65 14.55
C ILE A 119 -70.39 -20.95 15.39
N ASP A 120 -70.54 -20.36 16.57
CA ASP A 120 -71.70 -20.59 17.45
C ASP A 120 -73.04 -20.27 16.74
N GLY A 121 -73.90 -21.28 16.59
CA GLY A 121 -75.15 -21.18 15.84
C GLY A 121 -75.08 -21.58 14.36
N LYS A 122 -73.97 -22.18 13.91
CA LYS A 122 -73.79 -22.69 12.53
C LYS A 122 -73.73 -24.23 12.52
N PRO A 123 -74.87 -24.93 12.66
CA PRO A 123 -74.92 -26.39 12.80
C PRO A 123 -74.23 -27.16 11.66
N GLU A 124 -74.22 -26.65 10.43
CA GLU A 124 -73.60 -27.36 9.31
C GLU A 124 -72.07 -27.25 9.32
N VAL A 125 -71.51 -26.14 9.82
CA VAL A 125 -70.05 -26.04 10.10
C VAL A 125 -69.66 -26.95 11.26
N VAL A 126 -70.51 -27.05 12.29
CA VAL A 126 -70.31 -27.99 13.41
C VAL A 126 -70.37 -29.45 12.92
N LYS A 127 -71.19 -29.74 11.92
CA LYS A 127 -71.27 -31.06 11.29
C LYS A 127 -69.99 -31.40 10.54
N ASP A 128 -69.46 -30.48 9.73
CA ASP A 128 -68.14 -30.62 9.06
C ASP A 128 -67.03 -30.95 10.09
N PHE A 129 -67.01 -30.19 11.19
CA PHE A 129 -66.05 -30.43 12.26
C PHE A 129 -66.23 -31.80 12.93
N LYS A 130 -67.47 -32.24 13.19
CA LYS A 130 -67.76 -33.58 13.73
C LYS A 130 -67.34 -34.70 12.77
N GLU A 131 -67.52 -34.51 11.46
CA GLU A 131 -67.08 -35.45 10.44
C GLU A 131 -65.55 -35.59 10.42
N ALA A 132 -64.82 -34.47 10.55
CA ALA A 132 -63.37 -34.47 10.71
C ALA A 132 -62.93 -35.21 11.99
N LEU A 133 -63.58 -34.93 13.13
CA LEU A 133 -63.30 -35.63 14.39
C LEU A 133 -63.59 -37.14 14.30
N GLY A 134 -64.63 -37.53 13.57
CA GLY A 134 -65.00 -38.93 13.35
C GLY A 134 -63.93 -39.76 12.62
N LYS A 135 -62.99 -39.10 11.91
CA LYS A 135 -61.84 -39.75 11.27
C LYS A 135 -60.72 -40.11 12.25
N GLY A 136 -60.73 -39.52 13.45
CA GLY A 136 -59.81 -39.88 14.52
C GLY A 136 -58.35 -39.56 14.23
N TYR A 137 -58.07 -38.46 13.52
CA TYR A 137 -56.71 -37.98 13.28
C TYR A 137 -55.98 -37.76 14.61
N LYS A 138 -54.78 -38.34 14.75
CA LYS A 138 -53.98 -38.29 15.97
C LYS A 138 -52.53 -38.10 15.62
N TRP A 139 -51.87 -37.18 16.32
CA TRP A 139 -50.41 -37.17 16.34
C TRP A 139 -49.89 -38.48 16.95
N ARG A 140 -48.70 -38.91 16.57
CA ARG A 140 -48.13 -40.19 17.01
C ARG A 140 -47.30 -39.97 18.27
N VAL A 141 -47.71 -40.58 19.39
CA VAL A 141 -47.04 -40.44 20.71
C VAL A 141 -45.70 -41.19 20.76
N ASP A 142 -45.56 -42.27 19.98
CA ASP A 142 -44.38 -43.16 19.97
C ASP A 142 -43.40 -42.90 18.81
N ALA A 143 -43.63 -41.88 17.99
CA ALA A 143 -42.61 -41.43 17.05
C ALA A 143 -41.48 -40.80 17.88
N VAL A 144 -40.32 -41.48 17.92
CA VAL A 144 -39.05 -41.07 18.54
C VAL A 144 -39.08 -39.59 18.91
N LYS A 145 -39.30 -39.28 20.20
CA LYS A 145 -38.97 -37.94 20.73
C LYS A 145 -37.57 -37.66 20.19
N PRO A 146 -37.34 -36.59 19.41
CA PRO A 146 -35.99 -36.23 19.05
C PRO A 146 -35.22 -36.19 20.36
N THR A 147 -34.22 -37.06 20.51
CA THR A 147 -33.31 -37.02 21.64
C THR A 147 -32.95 -35.55 21.83
N PRO A 148 -33.05 -34.97 23.04
CA PRO A 148 -32.53 -33.61 23.24
C PRO A 148 -31.16 -33.63 22.58
N PRO A 149 -30.90 -32.77 21.58
CA PRO A 149 -29.67 -32.86 20.82
C PRO A 149 -28.56 -32.90 21.87
N GLN A 150 -27.80 -33.99 21.86
CA GLN A 150 -26.65 -34.12 22.73
C GLN A 150 -25.87 -32.84 22.50
N LEU A 151 -25.83 -31.95 23.51
CA LEU A 151 -25.33 -30.60 23.29
C LEU A 151 -23.95 -30.79 22.65
N PRO A 152 -23.68 -30.15 21.50
CA PRO A 152 -22.39 -30.31 20.84
C PRO A 152 -21.31 -30.06 21.88
N GLU A 153 -20.24 -30.86 21.92
CA GLU A 153 -19.20 -30.62 22.92
C GLU A 153 -18.71 -29.16 22.85
N TYR A 154 -18.64 -28.61 21.65
CA TYR A 154 -18.20 -27.27 21.33
C TYR A 154 -19.34 -26.43 20.76
N LYS A 155 -20.06 -25.69 21.62
CA LYS A 155 -21.07 -24.73 21.18
C LYS A 155 -21.03 -23.47 22.02
N ALA A 156 -20.80 -22.34 21.37
CA ALA A 156 -20.74 -21.03 21.98
C ALA A 156 -21.81 -20.11 21.39
N ALA A 157 -22.44 -19.30 22.24
CA ALA A 157 -23.28 -18.19 21.83
C ALA A 157 -22.63 -16.87 22.23
N PHE A 158 -22.34 -16.03 21.25
CA PHE A 158 -21.90 -14.65 21.47
C PHE A 158 -23.12 -13.80 21.80
N VAL A 159 -23.31 -13.50 23.09
CA VAL A 159 -24.47 -12.78 23.63
C VAL A 159 -24.32 -11.27 23.39
N GLN A 160 -23.11 -10.75 23.55
CA GLN A 160 -22.76 -9.34 23.38
C GLN A 160 -21.28 -9.22 23.02
N GLY A 161 -20.90 -8.20 22.26
CA GLY A 161 -19.50 -7.91 21.93
C GLY A 161 -19.31 -7.52 20.47
N GLY A 162 -18.06 -7.27 20.08
CA GLY A 162 -17.71 -6.68 18.78
C GLY A 162 -17.75 -5.15 18.83
N GLY A 163 -18.28 -4.54 17.77
CA GLY A 163 -18.45 -3.08 17.67
C GLY A 163 -17.34 -2.38 16.87
N LEU A 164 -16.60 -3.15 16.09
CA LEU A 164 -15.54 -2.64 15.22
C LEU A 164 -16.16 -2.36 13.85
N HIS A 165 -16.70 -1.17 13.64
CA HIS A 165 -17.36 -0.80 12.38
C HIS A 165 -16.42 -0.06 11.41
N ALA A 166 -15.46 0.67 11.94
CA ALA A 166 -14.42 1.35 11.19
C ALA A 166 -13.12 1.32 11.98
N ALA A 167 -12.00 1.10 11.30
CA ALA A 167 -10.69 1.05 11.93
C ALA A 167 -9.58 1.42 10.95
N GLU A 168 -8.43 1.83 11.47
CA GLU A 168 -7.26 2.13 10.65
C GLU A 168 -6.39 0.88 10.47
N ALA A 169 -5.88 0.68 9.25
CA ALA A 169 -5.02 -0.45 8.90
C ALA A 169 -3.76 -0.53 9.80
N GLY A 170 -3.42 -1.70 10.33
CA GLY A 170 -2.25 -1.87 11.22
C GLY A 170 -2.47 -1.45 12.68
N GLN A 171 -3.60 -0.81 13.01
CA GLN A 171 -3.95 -0.51 14.40
C GLN A 171 -4.23 -1.80 15.19
N THR A 172 -3.93 -1.82 16.49
CA THR A 172 -4.45 -2.85 17.41
C THR A 172 -5.60 -2.27 18.23
N LEU A 173 -6.78 -2.86 18.10
CA LEU A 173 -7.97 -2.46 18.84
C LEU A 173 -8.27 -3.42 19.99
N VAL A 174 -8.99 -2.92 20.99
CA VAL A 174 -9.41 -3.67 22.16
C VAL A 174 -10.93 -3.62 22.26
N THR A 175 -11.54 -4.79 22.40
CA THR A 175 -12.99 -4.94 22.64
C THR A 175 -13.24 -5.91 23.79
N HIS A 176 -14.50 -6.26 24.03
CA HIS A 176 -14.94 -7.25 24.99
C HIS A 176 -16.04 -8.11 24.39
N PHE A 177 -16.19 -9.32 24.91
CA PHE A 177 -17.27 -10.23 24.53
C PHE A 177 -17.94 -10.84 25.76
N VAL A 178 -19.25 -11.02 25.70
CA VAL A 178 -20.05 -11.82 26.61
C VAL A 178 -20.44 -13.08 25.84
N VAL A 179 -19.96 -14.23 26.30
CA VAL A 179 -20.13 -15.52 25.62
C VAL A 179 -20.78 -16.50 26.57
N ARG A 180 -21.74 -17.28 26.07
CA ARG A 180 -22.41 -18.35 26.82
C ARG A 180 -22.00 -19.70 26.27
N ASN A 181 -21.70 -20.63 27.16
CA ASN A 181 -21.46 -22.02 26.80
C ASN A 181 -22.80 -22.72 26.59
N GLU A 182 -23.10 -23.06 25.34
CA GLU A 182 -24.28 -23.84 24.95
C GLU A 182 -23.92 -25.29 24.63
N GLY A 183 -22.66 -25.66 24.81
CA GLY A 183 -22.16 -27.01 24.59
C GLY A 183 -22.19 -27.86 25.85
N ALA A 184 -21.92 -29.16 25.68
CA ALA A 184 -21.83 -30.10 26.80
C ALA A 184 -20.48 -29.98 27.56
N LYS A 185 -19.41 -29.57 26.87
CA LYS A 185 -18.05 -29.56 27.43
C LYS A 185 -17.82 -28.31 28.26
N THR A 186 -17.21 -28.46 29.44
CA THR A 186 -16.72 -27.32 30.22
C THR A 186 -15.50 -26.72 29.53
N TRP A 187 -15.50 -25.40 29.33
CA TRP A 187 -14.36 -24.70 28.75
C TRP A 187 -13.33 -24.41 29.82
N SER A 188 -12.19 -25.07 29.74
CA SER A 188 -11.10 -24.89 30.71
C SER A 188 -10.30 -23.63 30.39
N LYS A 189 -10.07 -22.76 31.37
CA LYS A 189 -9.24 -21.55 31.20
C LYS A 189 -7.73 -21.86 31.13
N GLY A 190 -7.32 -23.02 31.63
CA GLY A 190 -5.94 -23.45 31.78
C GLY A 190 -5.77 -24.94 31.55
N GLY A 191 -4.54 -25.45 31.70
CA GLY A 191 -4.20 -26.85 31.45
C GLY A 191 -3.53 -27.06 30.09
N ARG A 192 -3.54 -28.32 29.61
CA ARG A 192 -2.85 -28.72 28.37
C ARG A 192 -3.47 -28.11 27.11
N ASN A 193 -4.79 -27.96 27.10
CA ASN A 193 -5.57 -27.47 25.96
C ASN A 193 -6.59 -26.43 26.47
N PRO A 194 -6.15 -25.22 26.87
CA PRO A 194 -7.06 -24.19 27.34
C PRO A 194 -7.96 -23.69 26.19
N VAL A 195 -9.17 -23.24 26.54
CA VAL A 195 -10.05 -22.55 25.60
C VAL A 195 -9.71 -21.06 25.57
N ARG A 196 -9.61 -20.49 24.37
CA ARG A 196 -9.29 -19.07 24.13
C ARG A 196 -10.20 -18.48 23.05
N LEU A 197 -10.36 -17.18 23.06
CA LEU A 197 -11.00 -16.43 21.97
C LEU A 197 -9.94 -15.95 20.98
N GLY A 198 -10.12 -16.29 19.71
CA GLY A 198 -9.26 -15.84 18.60
C GLY A 198 -10.08 -15.20 17.48
N SER A 199 -9.37 -14.69 16.48
CA SER A 199 -9.97 -14.00 15.33
C SER A 199 -9.31 -14.39 14.02
N THR A 200 -10.06 -14.33 12.92
CA THR A 200 -9.56 -14.49 11.55
C THR A 200 -10.14 -13.41 10.63
N TRP A 201 -9.39 -13.06 9.58
CA TRP A 201 -9.77 -12.02 8.62
C TRP A 201 -9.98 -12.61 7.23
N GLN A 202 -10.98 -12.09 6.50
CA GLN A 202 -11.26 -12.43 5.11
C GLN A 202 -11.61 -11.17 4.29
N ASN A 203 -11.25 -11.16 3.02
CA ASN A 203 -11.68 -10.12 2.09
C ASN A 203 -13.14 -10.36 1.62
N GLN A 204 -13.68 -9.44 0.80
CA GLN A 204 -15.05 -9.58 0.27
C GLN A 204 -15.25 -10.79 -0.65
N ALA A 205 -14.18 -11.30 -1.26
CA ALA A 205 -14.19 -12.53 -2.06
C ALA A 205 -14.14 -13.80 -1.20
N GLY A 206 -14.00 -13.67 0.13
CA GLY A 206 -13.90 -14.79 1.06
C GLY A 206 -12.50 -15.37 1.22
N GLU A 207 -11.49 -14.73 0.61
CA GLU A 207 -10.10 -15.15 0.72
C GLU A 207 -9.50 -14.71 2.06
N PRO A 208 -8.67 -15.54 2.71
CA PRO A 208 -8.06 -15.19 3.99
C PRO A 208 -7.09 -14.02 3.85
N VAL A 209 -7.17 -13.06 4.78
CA VAL A 209 -6.23 -11.95 4.92
C VAL A 209 -5.37 -12.23 6.13
N THR A 210 -4.05 -12.30 5.95
CA THR A 210 -3.12 -12.65 7.02
C THR A 210 -2.67 -11.41 7.80
N VAL A 211 -2.47 -11.60 9.10
CA VAL A 211 -1.76 -10.67 9.98
C VAL A 211 -0.42 -11.29 10.38
N PRO A 212 0.59 -10.51 10.81
CA PRO A 212 1.84 -11.07 11.31
C PRO A 212 1.60 -12.10 12.42
N PRO A 213 2.36 -13.22 12.47
CA PRO A 213 2.14 -14.28 13.46
C PRO A 213 2.15 -13.81 14.91
N GLU A 214 2.96 -12.80 15.23
CA GLU A 214 3.04 -12.16 16.55
C GLU A 214 1.75 -11.42 16.96
N SER A 215 0.84 -11.20 16.01
CA SER A 215 -0.41 -10.46 16.17
C SER A 215 -1.66 -11.36 16.14
N ASP A 216 -1.49 -12.69 16.09
CA ASP A 216 -2.58 -13.66 16.32
C ASP A 216 -2.91 -13.73 17.83
N PHE A 217 -3.67 -12.74 18.30
CA PHE A 217 -4.02 -12.63 19.70
C PHE A 217 -5.01 -13.72 20.14
N ARG A 218 -4.57 -14.61 21.03
CA ARG A 218 -5.39 -15.63 21.70
C ARG A 218 -5.77 -15.19 23.11
N THR A 219 -6.96 -14.62 23.27
CA THR A 219 -7.41 -14.04 24.54
C THR A 219 -7.88 -15.15 25.50
N PRO A 220 -7.29 -15.28 26.70
CA PRO A 220 -7.67 -16.32 27.66
C PRO A 220 -9.03 -16.06 28.32
N LEU A 221 -9.73 -17.12 28.70
CA LEU A 221 -10.92 -17.03 29.53
C LEU A 221 -10.57 -16.60 30.97
N PRO A 222 -11.38 -15.77 31.64
CA PRO A 222 -11.12 -15.36 33.02
C PRO A 222 -11.36 -16.48 34.05
N LYS A 223 -12.26 -17.41 33.73
CA LYS A 223 -12.63 -18.57 34.54
C LYS A 223 -12.99 -19.77 33.65
N ASP A 224 -13.03 -20.96 34.23
CA ASP A 224 -13.64 -22.12 33.58
C ASP A 224 -15.14 -21.84 33.38
N VAL A 225 -15.70 -22.29 32.27
CA VAL A 225 -17.09 -22.00 31.88
C VAL A 225 -17.85 -23.29 31.67
N LYS A 226 -18.72 -23.62 32.61
CA LYS A 226 -19.53 -24.85 32.55
C LYS A 226 -20.63 -24.73 31.50
N ALA A 227 -21.22 -25.87 31.11
CA ALA A 227 -22.39 -25.89 30.24
C ALA A 227 -23.51 -24.99 30.80
N GLY A 228 -24.07 -24.14 29.94
CA GLY A 228 -25.08 -23.12 30.27
C GLY A 228 -24.55 -21.82 30.89
N GLU A 229 -23.27 -21.78 31.29
CA GLU A 229 -22.70 -20.62 31.98
C GLU A 229 -22.30 -19.50 31.01
N THR A 230 -22.46 -18.25 31.44
CA THR A 230 -22.01 -17.06 30.71
C THR A 230 -20.74 -16.47 31.32
N VAL A 231 -19.84 -16.00 30.46
CA VAL A 231 -18.58 -15.37 30.83
C VAL A 231 -18.39 -14.07 30.05
N THR A 232 -17.80 -13.07 30.70
CA THR A 232 -17.36 -11.84 30.05
C THR A 232 -15.84 -11.87 29.87
N ILE A 233 -15.38 -11.82 28.63
CA ILE A 233 -13.98 -11.77 28.24
C ILE A 233 -13.64 -10.30 27.98
N GLN A 234 -12.81 -9.72 28.83
CA GLN A 234 -12.37 -8.33 28.77
C GLN A 234 -11.00 -8.24 28.10
N GLY A 235 -10.69 -7.10 27.48
CA GLY A 235 -9.36 -6.85 26.91
C GLY A 235 -9.03 -7.68 25.68
N VAL A 236 -10.05 -8.05 24.90
CA VAL A 236 -9.91 -8.84 23.67
C VAL A 236 -9.22 -7.98 22.62
N LYS A 237 -8.01 -8.34 22.22
CA LYS A 237 -7.21 -7.58 21.24
C LYS A 237 -7.38 -8.14 19.84
N VAL A 238 -7.34 -7.27 18.84
CA VAL A 238 -7.24 -7.65 17.41
C VAL A 238 -6.35 -6.65 16.68
N MET A 239 -5.45 -7.15 15.85
CA MET A 239 -4.72 -6.33 14.89
C MET A 239 -5.55 -6.19 13.61
N ILE A 240 -5.74 -4.95 13.17
CA ILE A 240 -6.37 -4.63 11.89
C ILE A 240 -5.35 -4.92 10.77
N PRO A 241 -5.71 -5.70 9.73
CA PRO A 241 -4.81 -6.03 8.64
C PRO A 241 -4.34 -4.78 7.89
N LEU A 242 -3.24 -4.93 7.15
CA LEU A 242 -2.73 -3.88 6.26
C LEU A 242 -3.52 -3.77 4.93
N ALA A 243 -4.58 -4.56 4.75
CA ALA A 243 -5.47 -4.48 3.60
C ALA A 243 -6.58 -3.45 3.85
N ASP A 244 -6.95 -2.68 2.84
CA ASP A 244 -7.98 -1.64 2.91
C ASP A 244 -9.35 -2.12 2.41
N GLY A 245 -10.38 -1.33 2.73
CA GLY A 245 -11.76 -1.59 2.35
C GLY A 245 -12.54 -2.41 3.40
N ASN A 246 -13.69 -2.92 2.99
CA ASN A 246 -14.59 -3.66 3.88
C ASN A 246 -14.10 -5.10 4.05
N LEU A 247 -13.49 -5.39 5.20
CA LEU A 247 -13.00 -6.72 5.55
C LEU A 247 -13.95 -7.44 6.52
N ARG A 248 -14.04 -8.76 6.38
CA ARG A 248 -14.81 -9.63 7.27
C ARG A 248 -13.92 -10.09 8.41
N LEU A 249 -14.27 -9.70 9.64
CA LEU A 249 -13.65 -10.16 10.88
C LEU A 249 -14.51 -11.25 11.52
N THR A 250 -13.92 -12.43 11.71
CA THR A 250 -14.58 -13.59 12.31
C THR A 250 -13.94 -13.89 13.66
N TRP A 251 -14.75 -13.95 14.71
CA TRP A 251 -14.36 -14.28 16.07
C TRP A 251 -14.85 -15.67 16.43
N ASP A 252 -13.97 -16.51 16.96
CA ASP A 252 -14.31 -17.88 17.34
C ASP A 252 -13.54 -18.35 18.58
N LEU A 253 -14.16 -19.24 19.35
CA LEU A 253 -13.46 -19.94 20.42
C LEU A 253 -12.62 -21.08 19.84
N VAL A 254 -11.44 -21.27 20.39
CA VAL A 254 -10.54 -22.37 20.06
C VAL A 254 -10.21 -23.13 21.33
N GLU A 255 -10.26 -24.45 21.29
CA GLU A 255 -9.54 -25.27 22.27
C GLU A 255 -8.13 -25.51 21.73
N GLU A 256 -7.13 -24.90 22.38
CA GLU A 256 -5.77 -24.82 21.87
C GLU A 256 -5.18 -26.20 21.57
N GLY A 257 -4.69 -26.39 20.34
CA GLY A 257 -4.14 -27.66 19.85
C GLY A 257 -5.16 -28.77 19.62
N VAL A 258 -6.47 -28.48 19.68
CA VAL A 258 -7.56 -29.46 19.46
C VAL A 258 -8.41 -29.06 18.25
N THR A 259 -9.21 -28.01 18.34
CA THR A 259 -10.13 -27.58 17.27
C THR A 259 -10.70 -26.19 17.53
N TRP A 260 -11.06 -25.51 16.44
CA TRP A 260 -11.93 -24.34 16.51
C TRP A 260 -13.38 -24.76 16.70
N PHE A 261 -14.15 -23.98 17.44
CA PHE A 261 -15.54 -24.30 17.72
C PHE A 261 -16.38 -24.29 16.43
N ALA A 262 -16.06 -23.40 15.49
CA ALA A 262 -16.72 -23.36 14.18
C ALA A 262 -16.51 -24.64 13.36
N GLU A 263 -15.34 -25.28 13.46
CA GLU A 263 -15.07 -26.59 12.81
C GLU A 263 -15.96 -27.70 13.37
N GLN A 264 -16.41 -27.54 14.61
CA GLN A 264 -17.34 -28.44 15.30
C GLN A 264 -18.81 -28.03 15.16
N GLY A 265 -19.11 -27.04 14.29
CA GLY A 265 -20.47 -26.57 14.01
C GLY A 265 -21.01 -25.51 14.98
N SER A 266 -20.14 -24.89 15.80
CA SER A 266 -20.49 -23.66 16.50
C SER A 266 -20.58 -22.48 15.52
N SER A 267 -21.40 -21.49 15.83
CA SER A 267 -21.53 -20.30 14.99
C SER A 267 -20.55 -19.24 15.50
N PRO A 268 -19.55 -18.84 14.71
CA PRO A 268 -18.66 -17.76 15.11
C PRO A 268 -19.39 -16.41 15.05
N PHE A 269 -18.87 -15.40 15.73
CA PHE A 269 -19.36 -14.03 15.60
C PHE A 269 -18.65 -13.32 14.46
N VAL A 270 -19.41 -12.70 13.56
CA VAL A 270 -18.85 -12.08 12.36
C VAL A 270 -19.29 -10.63 12.25
N GLU A 271 -18.34 -9.74 12.02
CA GLU A 271 -18.59 -8.31 11.75
C GLU A 271 -17.82 -7.85 10.50
N ILE A 272 -18.34 -6.81 9.85
CA ILE A 272 -17.66 -6.14 8.74
C ILE A 272 -17.00 -4.89 9.28
N VAL A 273 -15.69 -4.79 9.08
CA VAL A 273 -14.89 -3.64 9.49
C VAL A 273 -14.51 -2.87 8.23
N ASN A 274 -14.89 -1.59 8.16
CA ASN A 274 -14.37 -0.70 7.14
C ASN A 274 -12.95 -0.30 7.53
N VAL A 275 -11.96 -0.87 6.84
CA VAL A 275 -10.55 -0.58 7.09
C VAL A 275 -10.12 0.59 6.20
N THR A 276 -9.87 1.72 6.83
CA THR A 276 -9.23 2.86 6.18
C THR A 276 -7.72 2.70 6.22
N PRO A 277 -6.98 3.06 5.18
CA PRO A 277 -5.51 3.06 5.23
C PRO A 277 -5.02 3.93 6.40
N SER A 278 -4.15 3.39 7.26
CA SER A 278 -3.50 4.17 8.32
C SER A 278 -2.49 5.18 7.76
N PRO A 279 -2.24 6.32 8.43
CA PRO A 279 -1.08 7.15 8.16
C PRO A 279 0.25 6.38 8.25
N GLU A 280 0.34 5.29 9.03
CA GLU A 280 1.53 4.43 9.11
C GLU A 280 1.65 3.45 7.93
N MET A 281 0.53 3.14 7.26
CA MET A 281 0.51 2.56 5.90
C MET A 281 0.93 3.58 4.83
N GLN A 282 1.29 4.80 5.23
CA GLN A 282 2.21 5.64 4.46
C GLN A 282 3.68 5.16 4.61
N GLY A 283 3.91 3.87 4.82
CA GLY A 283 5.19 3.21 4.75
C GLY A 283 5.31 2.37 3.48
N TYR A 284 6.10 2.78 2.48
CA TYR A 284 6.44 1.95 1.34
C TYR A 284 7.69 1.13 1.66
N PHE A 285 7.56 -0.19 1.68
CA PHE A 285 8.71 -1.09 1.73
C PHE A 285 9.17 -1.39 0.31
N GLU A 286 10.35 -0.91 -0.06
CA GLU A 286 10.94 -1.18 -1.36
C GLU A 286 11.49 -2.61 -1.41
N PRO A 287 10.91 -3.54 -2.21
CA PRO A 287 11.36 -4.91 -2.27
C PRO A 287 12.78 -5.08 -2.81
N VAL A 288 13.30 -4.15 -3.62
CA VAL A 288 14.66 -4.22 -4.18
C VAL A 288 15.72 -3.87 -3.14
N THR A 289 15.59 -2.75 -2.44
CA THR A 289 16.59 -2.23 -1.51
C THR A 289 16.34 -2.64 -0.05
N LYS A 290 15.17 -3.23 0.24
CA LYS A 290 14.73 -3.64 1.58
C LYS A 290 14.65 -2.49 2.57
N LYS A 291 14.33 -1.28 2.10
CA LYS A 291 14.22 -0.06 2.90
C LYS A 291 12.79 0.42 3.01
N TRP A 292 12.48 1.02 4.16
CA TRP A 292 11.18 1.60 4.43
C TRP A 292 11.18 3.11 4.20
N VAL A 293 10.23 3.61 3.42
CA VAL A 293 9.97 5.05 3.25
C VAL A 293 8.67 5.38 3.95
N ARG A 294 8.67 6.27 4.95
CA ARG A 294 7.52 6.54 5.82
C ARG A 294 7.12 8.01 5.90
N GLY A 295 5.87 8.30 6.27
CA GLY A 295 5.42 9.64 6.64
C GLY A 295 5.62 10.69 5.54
N PRO A 296 6.02 11.94 5.87
CA PRO A 296 6.23 13.01 4.89
C PRO A 296 7.19 12.65 3.73
N PHE A 297 8.17 11.78 3.97
CA PHE A 297 9.06 11.31 2.90
C PHE A 297 8.39 10.34 1.94
N LEU A 298 7.38 9.58 2.37
CA LEU A 298 6.62 8.76 1.43
C LEU A 298 5.74 9.63 0.53
N GLU A 299 5.13 10.67 1.09
CA GLU A 299 4.35 11.63 0.31
C GLU A 299 5.22 12.29 -0.76
N ALA A 300 6.41 12.76 -0.38
CA ALA A 300 7.43 13.26 -1.29
C ALA A 300 7.86 12.19 -2.31
N TYR A 301 8.18 10.96 -1.89
CA TYR A 301 8.60 9.87 -2.78
C TYR A 301 7.53 9.51 -3.82
N ARG A 302 6.24 9.52 -3.43
CA ARG A 302 5.12 9.31 -4.36
C ARG A 302 4.89 10.50 -5.29
N GLN A 303 5.06 11.72 -4.78
CA GLN A 303 4.91 12.95 -5.54
C GLN A 303 6.00 13.11 -6.61
N TYR A 304 7.25 12.82 -6.25
CA TYR A 304 8.41 12.94 -7.15
C TYR A 304 8.60 11.71 -8.04
N GLY A 305 8.23 10.52 -7.55
CA GLY A 305 8.34 9.25 -8.27
C GLY A 305 9.77 8.74 -8.45
N LEU A 306 9.88 7.49 -8.91
CA LEU A 306 11.17 6.79 -9.13
C LEU A 306 12.09 7.50 -10.12
N GLU A 307 11.55 8.29 -11.05
CA GLU A 307 12.36 9.05 -12.00
C GLU A 307 13.21 10.11 -11.32
N ILE A 308 12.66 10.80 -10.32
CA ILE A 308 13.34 11.89 -9.63
C ILE A 308 14.14 11.36 -8.43
N THR A 309 13.56 10.47 -7.62
CA THR A 309 14.22 10.03 -6.38
C THR A 309 15.10 8.81 -6.56
N GLY A 310 14.74 7.90 -7.48
CA GLY A 310 15.24 6.53 -7.51
C GLY A 310 14.87 5.73 -6.25
N TYR A 311 15.37 4.51 -6.11
CA TYR A 311 15.01 3.64 -4.97
C TYR A 311 15.61 4.12 -3.63
N PRO A 312 14.93 3.95 -2.49
CA PRO A 312 15.47 4.28 -1.17
C PRO A 312 16.70 3.43 -0.84
N LEU A 313 17.78 4.04 -0.36
CA LEU A 313 19.04 3.38 0.01
C LEU A 313 19.20 3.21 1.52
N THR A 314 18.61 4.09 2.32
CA THR A 314 18.62 4.02 3.79
C THR A 314 17.20 3.96 4.36
N ASP A 315 17.07 3.57 5.63
CA ASP A 315 15.91 3.93 6.42
C ASP A 315 16.03 5.41 6.85
N GLN A 316 14.97 5.98 7.40
CA GLN A 316 14.98 7.35 7.93
C GLN A 316 15.88 7.45 9.16
N TYR A 317 16.70 8.50 9.23
CA TYR A 317 17.57 8.77 10.37
C TYR A 317 17.77 10.29 10.54
N VAL A 318 18.29 10.70 11.71
CA VAL A 318 18.67 12.10 11.94
C VAL A 318 20.12 12.28 11.50
N ASP A 319 20.32 13.12 10.49
CA ASP A 319 21.64 13.39 9.91
C ASP A 319 22.50 14.21 10.88
N GLU A 320 23.76 13.81 11.08
CA GLU A 320 24.62 14.37 12.13
C GLU A 320 25.07 15.80 11.83
N ASP A 321 25.24 16.16 10.55
CA ASP A 321 25.70 17.48 10.12
C ASP A 321 24.55 18.50 10.08
N SER A 322 23.41 18.10 9.53
CA SER A 322 22.26 19.00 9.36
C SER A 322 21.31 18.99 10.56
N HIS A 323 21.38 17.98 11.43
CA HIS A 323 20.42 17.70 12.52
C HIS A 323 18.97 17.55 12.05
N LEU A 324 18.76 17.26 10.77
CA LEU A 324 17.44 17.07 10.18
C LEU A 324 17.11 15.58 10.09
N ASN A 325 15.83 15.24 10.17
CA ASN A 325 15.37 13.93 9.72
C ASN A 325 15.64 13.82 8.22
N THR A 326 16.25 12.71 7.79
CA THR A 326 16.85 12.54 6.47
C THR A 326 16.72 11.09 5.99
N GLN A 327 16.52 10.90 4.69
CA GLN A 327 16.55 9.58 4.05
C GLN A 327 17.18 9.67 2.66
N TYR A 328 18.07 8.73 2.38
CA TYR A 328 18.80 8.69 1.11
C TYR A 328 18.10 7.81 0.09
N PHE A 329 18.06 8.26 -1.14
CA PHE A 329 17.58 7.54 -2.32
C PHE A 329 18.67 7.53 -3.39
N GLN A 330 18.48 6.71 -4.43
CA GLN A 330 19.48 6.56 -5.50
C GLN A 330 19.81 7.84 -6.27
N ARG A 331 18.97 8.86 -6.25
CA ARG A 331 19.18 10.11 -7.02
C ARG A 331 19.16 11.36 -6.17
N VAL A 332 18.54 11.32 -4.99
CA VAL A 332 18.38 12.45 -4.07
C VAL A 332 18.36 11.97 -2.62
N ALA A 333 18.57 12.87 -1.68
CA ALA A 333 18.18 12.69 -0.29
C ALA A 333 16.95 13.57 0.00
N LEU A 334 16.03 13.06 0.82
CA LEU A 334 14.92 13.84 1.36
C LEU A 334 15.27 14.28 2.77
N GLU A 335 15.05 15.55 3.07
CA GLU A 335 15.27 16.12 4.40
C GLU A 335 14.02 16.86 4.88
N GLU A 336 13.83 16.90 6.20
CA GLU A 336 12.70 17.55 6.85
C GLU A 336 13.18 18.74 7.71
N PRO A 337 13.34 19.96 7.14
CA PRO A 337 13.79 21.14 7.89
C PRO A 337 12.83 21.57 9.00
N LYS A 338 11.54 21.26 8.82
CA LYS A 338 10.45 21.46 9.77
C LYS A 338 9.47 20.31 9.62
N ALA A 339 8.80 19.94 10.71
CA ALA A 339 7.82 18.86 10.69
C ALA A 339 6.81 19.02 9.53
N GLY A 340 6.76 18.02 8.64
CA GLY A 340 5.91 17.97 7.45
C GLY A 340 6.41 18.75 6.23
N GLN A 341 7.54 19.47 6.30
CA GLN A 341 8.11 20.21 5.18
C GLN A 341 9.30 19.45 4.60
N ILE A 342 9.20 18.98 3.36
CA ILE A 342 10.27 18.21 2.71
C ILE A 342 11.05 19.06 1.71
N ARG A 343 12.38 18.96 1.77
CA ARG A 343 13.28 19.47 0.72
C ARG A 343 14.05 18.32 0.08
N LEU A 344 14.31 18.44 -1.22
CA LEU A 344 15.26 17.60 -1.93
C LEU A 344 16.68 18.14 -1.70
N ARG A 345 17.59 17.27 -1.28
CA ARG A 345 19.04 17.50 -1.31
C ARG A 345 19.65 16.61 -2.39
N LEU A 346 20.57 17.12 -3.20
CA LEU A 346 21.20 16.31 -4.25
C LEU A 346 22.19 15.33 -3.63
N VAL A 347 21.73 14.19 -3.11
CA VAL A 347 22.62 13.08 -2.76
C VAL A 347 22.08 11.73 -3.24
N GLY A 348 22.27 11.46 -4.53
CA GLY A 348 22.09 10.14 -5.12
C GLY A 348 23.33 9.25 -5.06
N GLN A 349 23.29 8.09 -5.70
CA GLN A 349 24.43 7.18 -5.92
C GLN A 349 25.64 7.93 -6.48
N GLU A 350 25.42 8.90 -7.38
CA GLU A 350 26.48 9.73 -7.95
C GLU A 350 27.14 10.66 -6.91
N ALA A 351 26.37 11.18 -5.98
CA ALA A 351 26.88 12.06 -4.93
C ALA A 351 27.49 11.27 -3.77
N LEU A 352 26.97 10.08 -3.44
CA LEU A 352 27.67 9.14 -2.56
C LEU A 352 28.99 8.69 -3.18
N THR A 353 29.02 8.46 -4.50
CA THR A 353 30.25 8.13 -5.24
C THR A 353 31.21 9.32 -5.24
N ALA A 354 30.72 10.53 -5.55
CA ALA A 354 31.52 11.74 -5.51
C ALA A 354 32.01 12.06 -4.09
N GLN A 355 31.19 11.82 -3.06
CA GLN A 355 31.57 11.99 -1.65
C GLN A 355 32.63 10.97 -1.25
N THR A 356 32.47 9.70 -1.65
CA THR A 356 33.48 8.66 -1.42
C THR A 356 34.81 9.01 -2.13
N GLU A 357 34.74 9.60 -3.32
CA GLU A 357 35.91 10.07 -4.07
C GLU A 357 36.53 11.33 -3.44
N ILE A 358 35.74 12.26 -2.93
CA ILE A 358 36.19 13.42 -2.14
C ILE A 358 36.87 12.97 -0.85
N ASP A 359 36.28 12.01 -0.12
CA ASP A 359 36.84 11.44 1.09
C ASP A 359 38.17 10.72 0.80
N GLY A 360 38.24 10.00 -0.32
CA GLY A 360 39.47 9.40 -0.83
C GLY A 360 40.53 10.45 -1.17
N LEU A 361 40.17 11.52 -1.89
CA LEU A 361 41.07 12.62 -2.24
C LEU A 361 41.56 13.37 -0.99
N ASN A 362 40.71 13.55 0.03
CA ASN A 362 41.08 14.17 1.29
C ASN A 362 42.08 13.29 2.08
N ALA A 363 41.87 11.97 2.11
CA ALA A 363 42.81 11.04 2.71
C ALA A 363 44.16 11.04 1.97
N ASP A 364 44.13 11.13 0.63
CA ASP A 364 45.32 11.22 -0.21
C ASP A 364 46.08 12.54 0.02
N ILE A 365 45.38 13.68 0.11
CA ILE A 365 45.94 15.00 0.43
C ILE A 365 46.60 14.97 1.81
N ALA A 366 45.94 14.40 2.82
CA ALA A 366 46.50 14.28 4.17
C ALA A 366 47.78 13.42 4.19
N ARG A 367 47.79 12.29 3.47
CA ARG A 367 48.97 11.44 3.32
C ARG A 367 50.11 12.18 2.59
N LEU A 368 49.84 12.82 1.46
CA LEU A 368 50.83 13.56 0.68
C LEU A 368 51.41 14.75 1.47
N THR A 369 50.59 15.42 2.28
CA THR A 369 51.04 16.49 3.18
C THR A 369 52.01 15.94 4.23
N ALA A 370 51.69 14.81 4.86
CA ALA A 370 52.57 14.16 5.83
C ALA A 370 53.90 13.69 5.19
N ASP A 371 53.84 13.12 3.97
CA ASP A 371 55.02 12.72 3.19
C ASP A 371 55.92 13.94 2.87
N ILE A 372 55.33 15.06 2.45
CA ILE A 372 56.05 16.31 2.17
C ILE A 372 56.71 16.86 3.43
N ASP A 373 55.98 16.89 4.55
CA ASP A 373 56.52 17.34 5.84
C ASP A 373 57.66 16.44 6.32
N GLN A 374 57.56 15.14 6.09
CA GLN A 374 58.63 14.19 6.37
C GLN A 374 59.84 14.41 5.46
N LEU A 375 59.65 14.58 4.15
CA LEU A 375 60.73 14.88 3.22
C LEU A 375 61.40 16.22 3.53
N HIS A 376 60.65 17.22 3.99
CA HIS A 376 61.20 18.47 4.51
C HIS A 376 62.07 18.26 5.74
N ARG A 377 61.61 17.46 6.71
CA ARG A 377 62.38 17.10 7.90
C ARG A 377 63.64 16.32 7.54
N GLU A 378 63.57 15.37 6.60
CA GLU A 378 64.71 14.59 6.11
C GLU A 378 65.72 15.47 5.38
N ILE A 379 65.27 16.35 4.48
CA ILE A 379 66.12 17.32 3.79
C ILE A 379 66.77 18.27 4.79
N GLN A 380 66.04 18.71 5.81
CA GLN A 380 66.56 19.60 6.85
C GLN A 380 67.56 18.88 7.75
N ALA A 381 67.26 17.67 8.21
CA ALA A 381 68.17 16.85 9.00
C ALA A 381 69.45 16.50 8.22
N LEU A 382 69.34 16.22 6.91
CA LEU A 382 70.50 15.97 6.06
C LEU A 382 71.34 17.25 5.87
N LYS A 383 70.70 18.41 5.69
CA LYS A 383 71.40 19.71 5.66
C LYS A 383 72.08 20.03 6.98
N ASP A 384 71.42 19.76 8.10
CA ASP A 384 71.94 20.01 9.44
C ASP A 384 73.10 19.05 9.75
N ALA A 385 73.02 17.78 9.32
CA ALA A 385 74.10 16.80 9.40
C ALA A 385 75.29 17.14 8.48
N MET A 386 75.03 17.73 7.31
CA MET A 386 76.07 18.27 6.42
C MET A 386 76.73 19.55 7.00
N GLN A 387 76.08 20.27 7.91
CA GLN A 387 76.58 21.51 8.52
C GLN A 387 77.24 21.30 9.89
N ASN A 388 76.78 20.33 10.68
CA ASN A 388 77.28 20.04 12.01
C ASN A 388 77.68 18.57 12.10
N GLY A 389 78.98 18.30 11.97
CA GLY A 389 79.50 16.97 12.24
C GLY A 389 79.30 16.59 13.71
N GLY A 390 78.41 15.63 13.99
CA GLY A 390 78.22 15.11 15.35
C GLY A 390 77.08 14.10 15.49
N ASP A 391 77.46 12.83 15.72
CA ASP A 391 76.85 11.75 16.53
C ASP A 391 75.39 11.94 17.01
N GLY A 392 74.47 11.11 16.48
CA GLY A 392 73.07 11.01 16.92
C GLY A 392 72.63 9.55 17.09
N SER A 393 72.63 9.08 18.34
CA SER A 393 71.98 7.82 18.76
C SER A 393 70.47 8.05 18.97
N VAL A 394 69.62 7.33 18.22
CA VAL A 394 68.15 7.37 18.33
C VAL A 394 67.69 6.46 19.47
N THR A 395 66.85 6.97 20.38
CA THR A 395 66.29 6.21 21.50
C THR A 395 64.91 5.64 21.15
N LEU A 396 64.78 4.30 21.22
CA LEU A 396 63.58 3.50 20.94
C LEU A 396 62.40 3.69 21.89
N LYS A 397 62.57 4.37 23.02
CA LYS A 397 61.58 4.39 24.10
C LYS A 397 60.41 5.34 23.76
N PRO A 398 59.16 4.86 23.66
CA PRO A 398 58.01 5.73 23.43
C PRO A 398 57.72 6.63 24.66
N ALA A 399 56.92 7.67 24.46
CA ALA A 399 56.41 8.47 25.56
C ALA A 399 55.51 7.62 26.46
N ILE A 400 55.90 7.46 27.73
CA ILE A 400 55.19 6.66 28.72
C ILE A 400 54.92 7.53 29.94
N GLU A 401 53.66 7.62 30.35
CA GLU A 401 53.27 8.24 31.61
C GLU A 401 53.32 7.20 32.73
N ASP A 402 54.15 7.42 33.76
CA ASP A 402 54.18 6.54 34.92
C ASP A 402 53.16 6.99 35.97
N ILE A 403 52.06 6.23 36.08
CA ILE A 403 50.97 6.48 37.03
C ILE A 403 50.93 5.42 38.14
N THR A 404 51.99 4.64 38.29
CA THR A 404 52.09 3.54 39.26
C THR A 404 51.70 3.96 40.69
N ASP A 405 52.14 5.15 41.12
CA ASP A 405 51.89 5.67 42.48
C ASP A 405 50.55 6.42 42.60
N GLN A 406 49.83 6.61 41.50
CA GLN A 406 48.53 7.29 41.46
C GLN A 406 47.35 6.30 41.54
N LEU A 407 47.62 5.01 41.34
CA LEU A 407 46.58 3.97 41.29
C LEU A 407 46.29 3.35 42.65
N PRO A 408 45.03 2.98 42.94
CA PRO A 408 44.69 2.32 44.18
C PRO A 408 45.34 0.91 44.29
N ARG A 409 46.38 0.76 45.15
CA ARG A 409 47.16 -0.49 45.28
C ARG A 409 47.43 -0.91 46.73
N THR A 410 47.45 -2.21 46.99
CA THR A 410 47.89 -2.83 48.25
C THR A 410 49.29 -3.40 48.07
N ALA A 411 50.31 -2.56 48.25
CA ALA A 411 51.70 -2.85 47.86
C ALA A 411 52.29 -4.16 48.45
N LYS A 412 51.87 -4.57 49.65
CA LYS A 412 52.36 -5.78 50.34
C LYS A 412 51.96 -7.10 49.67
N ASP A 413 50.97 -7.08 48.78
CA ASP A 413 50.35 -8.28 48.21
C ASP A 413 50.80 -8.56 46.75
N PHE A 414 51.54 -7.64 46.13
CA PHE A 414 52.19 -7.90 44.83
C PHE A 414 53.39 -8.85 45.01
N LYS A 415 53.56 -9.77 44.05
CA LYS A 415 54.71 -10.69 43.98
C LYS A 415 55.85 -10.02 43.24
N ARG A 416 57.06 -10.08 43.81
CA ARG A 416 58.27 -9.51 43.22
C ARG A 416 59.00 -10.56 42.36
N ARG A 417 59.38 -10.20 41.13
CA ARG A 417 60.19 -11.03 40.22
C ARG A 417 61.43 -10.29 39.71
N GLN A 418 62.42 -11.05 39.22
CA GLN A 418 63.54 -10.50 38.46
C GLN A 418 63.09 -10.20 37.02
N SER A 419 63.67 -9.20 36.36
CA SER A 419 63.35 -8.88 34.96
C SER A 419 63.64 -10.04 34.00
N SER A 420 64.63 -10.87 34.31
CA SER A 420 64.95 -12.11 33.56
C SER A 420 63.87 -13.19 33.63
N ALA A 421 62.89 -13.07 34.52
CA ALA A 421 61.74 -13.97 34.57
C ALA A 421 60.65 -13.62 33.53
N ILE A 422 60.76 -12.46 32.88
CA ILE A 422 59.81 -12.03 31.85
C ILE A 422 60.17 -12.72 30.54
N LYS A 423 59.22 -13.49 30.02
CA LYS A 423 59.34 -14.26 28.76
C LYS A 423 58.35 -13.78 27.70
N TYR A 424 57.27 -13.12 28.09
CA TYR A 424 56.16 -12.77 27.21
C TYR A 424 55.73 -11.30 27.35
N LEU A 425 55.30 -10.72 26.24
CA LEU A 425 54.49 -9.50 26.20
C LEU A 425 53.03 -9.92 25.98
N VAL A 426 52.23 -9.88 27.05
CA VAL A 426 50.89 -10.47 27.06
C VAL A 426 49.84 -9.40 26.75
N ILE A 427 49.28 -9.45 25.55
CA ILE A 427 48.25 -8.51 25.08
C ILE A 427 46.88 -8.88 25.64
N ASN A 428 46.24 -7.90 26.27
CA ASN A 428 44.92 -7.97 26.87
C ASN A 428 44.03 -6.85 26.29
N HIS A 429 42.72 -7.03 26.33
CA HIS A 429 41.78 -5.91 26.29
C HIS A 429 41.21 -5.64 27.67
N THR A 430 40.66 -4.45 27.88
CA THR A 430 39.96 -4.12 29.13
C THR A 430 38.53 -4.67 29.17
N GLY A 431 37.92 -4.94 28.00
CA GLY A 431 36.55 -5.45 27.88
C GLY A 431 35.45 -4.41 28.16
N GLY A 432 35.83 -3.17 28.49
CA GLY A 432 34.95 -2.03 28.71
C GLY A 432 35.10 -0.94 27.65
N PRO A 433 34.45 0.23 27.84
CA PRO A 433 34.62 1.39 26.97
C PRO A 433 36.08 1.84 26.85
N ALA A 434 36.48 2.36 25.69
CA ALA A 434 37.86 2.83 25.45
C ALA A 434 38.28 4.05 26.30
N ASP A 435 37.30 4.77 26.87
CA ASP A 435 37.44 5.93 27.75
C ASP A 435 37.25 5.58 29.24
N LEU A 436 37.22 4.30 29.60
CA LEU A 436 37.08 3.89 31.00
C LEU A 436 38.23 4.42 31.85
N ALA A 437 37.88 5.23 32.86
CA ALA A 437 38.84 5.78 33.81
C ALA A 437 39.66 4.67 34.52
N ILE A 438 40.99 4.84 34.57
CA ILE A 438 41.93 3.79 34.98
C ILE A 438 41.86 3.47 36.48
N ASP A 439 41.51 4.45 37.29
CA ASP A 439 41.21 4.27 38.72
C ASP A 439 40.03 3.31 38.93
N LYS A 440 38.98 3.40 38.10
CA LYS A 440 37.85 2.46 38.10
C LYS A 440 38.27 1.07 37.65
N LEU A 441 39.11 0.97 36.61
CA LEU A 441 39.65 -0.31 36.14
C LEU A 441 40.50 -1.00 37.22
N ALA A 442 41.34 -0.25 37.94
CA ALA A 442 42.08 -0.73 39.10
C ALA A 442 41.12 -1.18 40.23
N GLY A 443 40.03 -0.45 40.47
CA GLY A 443 38.93 -0.85 41.35
C GLY A 443 38.37 -2.23 41.02
N TYR A 444 37.99 -2.47 39.76
CA TYR A 444 37.44 -3.75 39.32
C TYR A 444 38.39 -4.93 39.53
N HIS A 445 39.70 -4.74 39.35
CA HIS A 445 40.67 -5.79 39.63
C HIS A 445 40.82 -6.08 41.12
N ARG A 446 40.73 -5.08 41.98
CA ARG A 446 40.72 -5.30 43.44
C ARG A 446 39.47 -6.01 43.91
N ASP A 447 38.31 -5.69 43.34
CA ASP A 447 37.06 -6.39 43.65
C ASP A 447 37.13 -7.88 43.25
N ARG A 448 38.00 -8.22 42.29
CA ARG A 448 38.32 -9.60 41.89
C ARG A 448 39.44 -10.24 42.73
N GLY A 449 39.90 -9.57 43.78
CA GLY A 449 40.90 -10.07 44.72
C GLY A 449 42.36 -9.82 44.32
N TYR A 450 42.62 -9.03 43.26
CA TYR A 450 43.99 -8.64 42.92
C TYR A 450 44.49 -7.51 43.83
N PRO A 451 45.81 -7.43 44.09
CA PRO A 451 46.38 -6.38 44.93
C PRO A 451 46.33 -4.98 44.29
N GLY A 452 45.99 -4.89 43.01
CA GLY A 452 45.84 -3.68 42.22
C GLY A 452 45.51 -4.05 40.77
N LEU A 453 45.81 -3.16 39.82
CA LEU A 453 45.66 -3.46 38.40
C LEU A 453 46.60 -4.61 37.99
N ALA A 454 46.11 -5.61 37.26
CA ALA A 454 46.91 -6.75 36.80
C ALA A 454 47.84 -6.44 35.60
N TYR A 455 47.61 -5.30 34.93
CA TYR A 455 48.38 -4.87 33.76
C TYR A 455 49.59 -4.06 34.19
N HIS A 456 50.70 -4.18 33.48
CA HIS A 456 51.90 -3.34 33.65
C HIS A 456 51.80 -2.07 32.81
N TYR A 457 51.13 -2.17 31.66
CA TYR A 457 50.84 -1.04 30.79
C TYR A 457 49.37 -1.03 30.36
N VAL A 458 48.81 0.16 30.23
CA VAL A 458 47.48 0.41 29.66
C VAL A 458 47.61 1.42 28.51
N ILE A 459 46.94 1.15 27.40
CA ILE A 459 46.87 2.04 26.24
C ILE A 459 45.43 2.51 26.09
N ASP A 460 45.19 3.82 26.20
CA ASP A 460 43.85 4.40 26.12
C ASP A 460 43.32 4.51 24.67
N GLY A 461 42.10 5.02 24.48
CA GLY A 461 41.50 5.23 23.16
C GLY A 461 42.30 6.18 22.23
N ASN A 462 43.15 7.05 22.77
CA ASN A 462 43.95 8.01 22.02
C ASN A 462 45.37 7.50 21.69
N GLY A 463 45.75 6.33 22.20
CA GLY A 463 47.10 5.77 22.05
C GLY A 463 48.09 6.23 23.10
N ALA A 464 47.65 6.89 24.19
CA ALA A 464 48.53 7.23 25.30
C ALA A 464 48.92 5.97 26.09
N ILE A 465 50.23 5.80 26.34
CA ILE A 465 50.78 4.64 27.06
C ILE A 465 51.01 5.03 28.52
N MET A 466 50.36 4.29 29.43
CA MET A 466 50.52 4.47 30.86
C MET A 466 51.16 3.25 31.50
N GLN A 467 52.25 3.45 32.22
CA GLN A 467 52.82 2.44 33.11
C GLN A 467 52.03 2.43 34.41
N THR A 468 51.52 1.25 34.76
CA THR A 468 50.59 1.05 35.88
C THR A 468 51.16 0.15 36.97
N ASN A 469 52.18 -0.65 36.65
CA ASN A 469 53.00 -1.37 37.62
C ASN A 469 54.47 -1.43 37.17
N PRO A 470 55.44 -1.47 38.10
CA PRO A 470 56.84 -1.77 37.77
C PRO A 470 56.95 -3.18 37.18
N TRP A 471 57.93 -3.43 36.31
CA TRP A 471 58.12 -4.75 35.66
C TRP A 471 58.37 -5.91 36.63
N THR A 472 58.87 -5.55 37.80
CA THR A 472 59.24 -6.45 38.87
C THR A 472 58.06 -6.77 39.78
N ASP A 473 56.92 -6.07 39.68
CA ASP A 473 55.72 -6.35 40.46
C ASP A 473 54.67 -7.05 39.58
N THR A 474 54.18 -8.20 40.03
CA THR A 474 53.07 -8.91 39.37
C THR A 474 52.03 -9.37 40.39
N VAL A 475 50.79 -9.51 39.95
CA VAL A 475 49.68 -9.97 40.80
C VAL A 475 49.74 -11.47 41.09
N SER A 476 50.53 -12.25 40.35
CA SER A 476 50.74 -13.69 40.53
C SER A 476 52.12 -14.09 40.02
N ASP A 477 52.79 -14.99 40.71
CA ASP A 477 54.09 -15.58 40.31
C ASP A 477 53.92 -16.82 39.41
N GLN A 478 52.68 -17.20 39.07
CA GLN A 478 52.38 -18.35 38.22
C GLN A 478 51.83 -17.96 36.83
N GLY A 479 52.16 -18.79 35.83
CA GLY A 479 51.63 -18.69 34.48
C GLY A 479 51.97 -17.37 33.76
N TYR A 480 51.09 -16.96 32.84
CA TYR A 480 51.29 -15.75 32.02
C TYR A 480 51.34 -14.44 32.85
N LEU A 481 50.75 -14.43 34.05
CA LEU A 481 50.84 -13.30 34.96
C LEU A 481 52.24 -13.20 35.59
N GLY A 482 52.83 -14.35 35.95
CA GLY A 482 54.18 -14.42 36.52
C GLY A 482 55.29 -14.21 35.49
N GLU A 483 55.15 -14.76 34.29
CA GLU A 483 56.16 -14.74 33.24
C GLU A 483 55.94 -13.64 32.19
N GLY A 484 54.83 -12.89 32.27
CA GLY A 484 54.45 -11.88 31.28
C GLY A 484 54.47 -10.43 31.78
N LEU A 485 54.86 -9.51 30.89
CA LEU A 485 54.43 -8.11 30.98
C LEU A 485 53.06 -7.98 30.35
N ASN A 486 52.05 -7.78 31.19
CA ASN A 486 50.66 -7.71 30.77
C ASN A 486 50.33 -6.29 30.27
N ILE A 487 49.99 -6.16 28.99
CA ILE A 487 49.68 -4.89 28.32
C ILE A 487 48.20 -4.91 27.98
N ALA A 488 47.42 -3.94 28.45
CA ALA A 488 46.00 -3.82 28.14
C ALA A 488 45.72 -2.70 27.16
N ILE A 489 44.95 -2.99 26.13
CA ILE A 489 44.40 -2.00 25.21
C ILE A 489 42.95 -1.69 25.63
N ALA A 490 42.63 -0.42 25.87
CA ALA A 490 41.31 0.02 26.31
C ALA A 490 40.27 -0.19 25.19
N GLY A 491 39.14 -0.83 25.50
CA GLY A 491 38.14 -1.23 24.52
C GLY A 491 37.67 -2.69 24.61
N LYS A 492 36.68 -3.03 23.78
CA LYS A 492 36.04 -4.36 23.68
C LYS A 492 36.11 -4.89 22.23
N PHE A 493 37.16 -5.65 21.94
CA PHE A 493 37.50 -6.07 20.57
C PHE A 493 36.86 -7.42 20.14
N ASP A 494 35.59 -7.63 20.49
CA ASP A 494 34.86 -8.83 20.07
C ASP A 494 34.41 -8.73 18.61
N ASN A 495 33.92 -7.55 18.20
CA ASN A 495 33.40 -7.29 16.85
C ASN A 495 34.23 -6.25 16.06
N GLU A 496 35.15 -5.56 16.74
CA GLU A 496 36.00 -4.50 16.19
C GLU A 496 37.46 -4.73 16.62
N ILE A 497 38.40 -4.03 16.01
CA ILE A 497 39.84 -4.07 16.36
C ILE A 497 40.26 -2.75 17.01
N PRO A 498 41.38 -2.70 17.76
CA PRO A 498 41.89 -1.43 18.24
C PRO A 498 42.14 -0.44 17.11
N ASN A 499 41.93 0.85 17.38
CA ASN A 499 42.13 1.88 16.37
C ASN A 499 43.62 2.04 16.01
N GLU A 500 43.91 2.77 14.93
CA GLU A 500 45.28 2.99 14.45
C GLU A 500 46.23 3.53 15.52
N LYS A 501 45.78 4.51 16.32
CA LYS A 501 46.61 5.12 17.36
C LYS A 501 46.97 4.10 18.44
N GLN A 502 46.01 3.27 18.83
CA GLN A 502 46.21 2.19 19.79
C GLN A 502 47.16 1.11 19.28
N LEU A 503 47.00 0.67 18.03
CA LEU A 503 47.87 -0.35 17.43
C LEU A 503 49.30 0.15 17.27
N ARG A 504 49.49 1.41 16.85
CA ARG A 504 50.83 2.01 16.71
C ARG A 504 51.51 2.23 18.06
N ALA A 505 50.78 2.70 19.07
CA ALA A 505 51.31 2.82 20.42
C ALA A 505 51.68 1.45 21.02
N ALA A 506 50.84 0.43 20.82
CA ALA A 506 51.14 -0.93 21.25
C ALA A 506 52.37 -1.50 20.54
N ALA A 507 52.53 -1.20 19.25
CA ALA A 507 53.68 -1.63 18.47
C ALA A 507 54.98 -0.99 18.95
N GLN A 508 55.00 0.33 19.16
CA GLN A 508 56.16 1.05 19.68
C GLN A 508 56.55 0.57 21.08
N LEU A 509 55.57 0.36 21.97
CA LEU A 509 55.79 -0.20 23.29
C LEU A 509 56.39 -1.61 23.21
N CYS A 510 55.81 -2.47 22.38
CA CYS A 510 56.31 -3.83 22.19
C CYS A 510 57.72 -3.83 21.60
N ALA A 511 58.01 -3.05 20.56
CA ALA A 511 59.33 -2.93 19.95
C ALA A 511 60.40 -2.53 20.96
N TRP A 512 60.14 -1.49 21.77
CA TRP A 512 61.04 -1.08 22.84
C TRP A 512 61.23 -2.19 23.89
N LEU A 513 60.15 -2.83 24.33
CA LEU A 513 60.23 -3.90 25.34
C LEU A 513 60.93 -5.16 24.82
N LEU A 514 60.78 -5.51 23.54
CA LEU A 514 61.50 -6.63 22.92
C LEU A 514 63.01 -6.38 22.96
N VAL A 515 63.45 -5.17 22.62
CA VAL A 515 64.88 -4.79 22.67
C VAL A 515 65.39 -4.77 24.12
N GLU A 516 64.67 -4.09 25.01
CA GLU A 516 65.10 -3.88 26.40
C GLU A 516 65.16 -5.20 27.20
N LEU A 517 64.24 -6.14 26.91
CA LEU A 517 64.18 -7.45 27.56
C LEU A 517 64.87 -8.56 26.77
N ARG A 518 65.40 -8.25 25.58
CA ARG A 518 66.02 -9.21 24.65
C ARG A 518 65.10 -10.38 24.28
N LEU A 519 63.83 -10.06 24.03
CA LEU A 519 62.81 -11.00 23.59
C LEU A 519 62.71 -10.98 22.06
N LEU A 520 62.27 -12.09 21.48
CA LEU A 520 61.97 -12.20 20.06
C LEU A 520 60.49 -11.86 19.80
N PRO A 521 60.08 -11.48 18.58
CA PRO A 521 58.69 -11.10 18.27
C PRO A 521 57.64 -12.16 18.60
N ASP A 522 58.00 -13.44 18.64
CA ASP A 522 57.13 -14.56 19.03
C ASP A 522 56.74 -14.55 20.53
N ALA A 523 57.43 -13.74 21.34
CA ALA A 523 57.07 -13.44 22.72
C ALA A 523 55.79 -12.60 22.85
N ILE A 524 55.32 -11.96 21.76
CA ILE A 524 54.07 -11.19 21.74
C ILE A 524 52.89 -12.15 21.57
N GLN A 525 52.13 -12.33 22.65
CA GLN A 525 51.03 -13.29 22.70
C GLN A 525 49.79 -12.67 23.33
N GLY A 526 48.61 -13.01 22.82
CA GLY A 526 47.36 -12.61 23.47
C GLY A 526 47.08 -13.50 24.68
N VAL A 527 46.41 -12.98 25.70
CA VAL A 527 46.07 -13.79 26.89
C VAL A 527 45.23 -15.04 26.54
N SER A 528 44.44 -15.01 25.47
CA SER A 528 43.72 -16.18 24.91
C SER A 528 44.61 -17.34 24.47
N GLU A 529 45.91 -17.10 24.26
CA GLU A 529 46.89 -18.14 23.89
C GLU A 529 47.38 -18.93 25.11
N PHE A 530 47.18 -18.41 26.33
CA PHE A 530 47.57 -19.07 27.57
C PHE A 530 46.38 -19.68 28.32
N VAL A 531 45.22 -19.03 28.28
CA VAL A 531 44.03 -19.43 29.04
C VAL A 531 42.76 -19.22 28.21
N SER A 532 41.69 -19.95 28.55
CA SER A 532 40.38 -19.74 27.92
C SER A 532 39.78 -18.41 28.40
N THR A 533 39.80 -17.40 27.53
CA THR A 533 39.28 -16.06 27.81
C THR A 533 38.86 -15.36 26.52
N GLY A 534 37.96 -14.38 26.62
CA GLY A 534 37.57 -13.51 25.51
C GLY A 534 38.60 -12.43 25.16
N SER A 535 39.57 -12.19 26.04
CA SER A 535 40.64 -11.19 25.84
C SER A 535 41.80 -11.76 24.99
N PRO A 536 42.44 -10.99 24.09
CA PRO A 536 42.25 -9.56 23.87
C PRO A 536 41.11 -9.24 22.87
N GLY A 537 40.23 -10.18 22.58
CA GLY A 537 39.05 -10.01 21.73
C GLY A 537 38.93 -11.13 20.70
N ALA A 538 37.72 -11.42 20.25
CA ALA A 538 37.49 -12.44 19.22
C ALA A 538 38.22 -12.14 17.89
N GLN A 539 38.56 -10.88 17.63
CA GLN A 539 39.30 -10.43 16.44
C GLN A 539 40.83 -10.66 16.49
N TRP A 540 41.39 -11.18 17.60
CA TRP A 540 42.85 -11.30 17.81
C TRP A 540 43.53 -12.29 16.85
N LEU A 541 43.14 -13.57 16.92
CA LEU A 541 43.63 -14.65 16.04
C LEU A 541 42.63 -15.06 14.96
N LYS A 542 41.40 -14.55 15.05
CA LYS A 542 40.26 -14.87 14.16
C LYS A 542 39.64 -13.56 13.68
N GLY A 543 38.74 -13.60 12.69
CA GLY A 543 38.15 -12.39 12.13
C GLY A 543 39.18 -11.51 11.44
N GLN A 544 39.29 -10.24 11.85
CA GLN A 544 40.25 -9.27 11.29
C GLN A 544 41.72 -9.54 11.67
N ARG A 545 42.00 -10.50 12.55
CA ARG A 545 43.36 -10.98 12.89
C ARG A 545 44.34 -9.86 13.22
N TYR A 546 43.96 -8.97 14.14
CA TYR A 546 44.78 -7.78 14.40
C TYR A 546 46.13 -8.09 15.08
N LYS A 547 46.40 -9.34 15.50
CA LYS A 547 47.76 -9.80 15.86
C LYS A 547 48.74 -9.62 14.70
N ASP A 548 48.34 -9.97 13.48
CA ASP A 548 49.21 -9.90 12.30
C ASP A 548 49.58 -8.43 12.00
N ARG A 549 48.60 -7.53 12.16
CA ARG A 549 48.78 -6.08 12.00
C ARG A 549 49.68 -5.48 13.09
N LEU A 550 49.50 -5.91 14.34
CA LEU A 550 50.38 -5.49 15.44
C LEU A 550 51.83 -5.94 15.20
N LEU A 551 52.03 -7.19 14.80
CA LEU A 551 53.38 -7.72 14.51
C LEU A 551 54.06 -6.98 13.35
N ALA A 552 53.31 -6.63 12.29
CA ALA A 552 53.83 -5.83 11.19
C ALA A 552 54.29 -4.42 11.65
N TYR A 553 53.51 -3.75 12.50
CA TYR A 553 53.92 -2.45 13.06
C TYR A 553 55.08 -2.57 14.05
N VAL A 554 55.21 -3.69 14.76
CA VAL A 554 56.37 -3.94 15.64
C VAL A 554 57.62 -4.13 14.80
N GLU A 555 57.55 -4.88 13.70
CA GLU A 555 58.65 -5.06 12.76
C GLU A 555 59.08 -3.71 12.16
N GLU A 556 58.12 -2.90 11.71
CA GLU A 556 58.37 -1.53 11.24
C GLU A 556 59.07 -0.67 12.30
N ALA A 557 58.58 -0.67 13.54
CA ALA A 557 59.16 0.11 14.63
C ALA A 557 60.56 -0.37 15.06
N VAL A 558 60.84 -1.67 14.98
CA VAL A 558 62.18 -2.23 15.21
C VAL A 558 63.12 -1.84 14.06
N ASP A 559 62.68 -2.00 12.81
CA ASP A 559 63.47 -1.68 11.62
C ASP A 559 63.82 -0.19 11.53
N GLU A 560 62.88 0.71 11.84
CA GLU A 560 63.14 2.15 11.91
C GLU A 560 64.23 2.50 12.92
N ALA A 561 64.28 1.79 14.04
CA ALA A 561 65.27 2.01 15.08
C ALA A 561 66.61 1.31 14.83
N THR A 562 66.63 0.23 14.05
CA THR A 562 67.83 -0.59 13.80
C THR A 562 68.46 -0.38 12.42
N LYS A 563 68.20 0.74 11.74
CA LYS A 563 68.91 1.14 10.51
C LYS A 563 70.18 1.96 10.81
N PRO A 564 71.39 1.36 10.76
CA PRO A 564 72.62 2.08 10.43
C PRO A 564 73.02 1.85 8.96
N GLY A 565 73.52 2.89 8.28
CA GLY A 565 74.29 2.73 7.03
C GLY A 565 75.46 1.77 7.25
N THR A 566 75.72 0.86 6.30
CA THR A 566 76.68 -0.26 6.45
C THR A 566 77.83 -0.22 5.43
N PRO A 567 78.99 -0.93 5.59
CA PRO A 567 79.33 -2.01 6.57
C PRO A 567 80.78 -2.04 7.21
N LYS A 568 80.89 -2.84 8.30
CA LYS A 568 81.99 -3.60 9.05
C LYS A 568 83.39 -3.86 8.40
N PRO A 569 84.39 -4.54 9.05
CA PRO A 569 84.98 -4.71 10.44
C PRO A 569 86.52 -4.32 10.46
N PRO A 570 87.44 -4.53 11.48
CA PRO A 570 88.30 -5.78 11.60
C PRO A 570 89.16 -6.01 12.91
N VAL A 571 89.93 -7.13 13.04
CA VAL A 571 91.40 -7.26 13.34
C VAL A 571 91.83 -8.77 13.45
N ASP A 572 92.31 -9.33 12.33
CA ASP A 572 93.69 -9.83 12.00
C ASP A 572 94.44 -11.00 12.72
N PRO A 573 95.34 -11.74 11.99
CA PRO A 573 96.54 -11.14 11.39
C PRO A 573 96.83 -11.36 9.89
N LYS A 574 97.00 -10.21 9.20
CA LYS A 574 98.02 -9.71 8.24
C LYS A 574 98.34 -10.46 6.92
N PRO A 575 98.86 -9.75 5.88
CA PRO A 575 99.21 -8.31 5.75
C PRO A 575 98.67 -7.55 4.50
N ASP A 576 98.50 -6.22 4.69
CA ASP A 576 98.62 -5.01 3.82
C ASP A 576 98.88 -5.13 2.29
N PRO A 577 98.54 -4.10 1.44
CA PRO A 577 98.34 -2.69 1.80
C PRO A 577 97.13 -1.92 1.19
N THR A 578 96.76 -0.84 1.90
CA THR A 578 96.06 0.40 1.46
C THR A 578 96.72 1.07 0.23
N PRO A 579 96.18 2.14 -0.43
CA PRO A 579 95.06 3.06 -0.10
C PRO A 579 94.09 3.33 -1.30
N ASP A 580 92.97 4.05 -1.22
CA ASP A 580 92.79 5.52 -1.10
C ASP A 580 91.28 5.90 -1.07
N PRO A 581 90.93 7.16 -0.73
CA PRO A 581 89.72 7.54 0.00
C PRO A 581 88.56 8.08 -0.86
N VAL A 582 87.31 8.02 -0.35
CA VAL A 582 86.20 8.88 -0.81
C VAL A 582 85.37 9.41 0.38
N GLU A 583 85.00 10.67 0.22
CA GLU A 583 84.45 11.72 1.09
C GLU A 583 82.99 11.58 1.61
N PRO A 584 82.54 12.50 2.52
CA PRO A 584 81.30 12.36 3.32
C PRO A 584 80.01 12.78 2.58
N GLY A 585 78.88 12.16 2.97
CA GLY A 585 77.48 12.59 2.75
C GLY A 585 77.15 13.23 1.40
N SER A 586 76.80 12.43 0.40
CA SER A 586 76.82 12.88 -0.99
C SER A 586 75.72 13.88 -1.36
N ALA A 587 76.09 14.92 -2.12
CA ALA A 587 75.16 15.84 -2.79
C ALA A 587 74.12 15.13 -3.69
N ALA A 588 74.36 13.87 -4.05
CA ALA A 588 73.44 13.04 -4.82
C ALA A 588 72.20 12.62 -4.01
N GLU A 589 72.34 12.33 -2.71
CA GLU A 589 71.22 11.97 -1.83
C GLU A 589 70.29 13.16 -1.59
N LEU A 590 70.86 14.35 -1.38
CA LEU A 590 70.10 15.59 -1.28
C LEU A 590 69.35 15.92 -2.58
N THR A 591 69.95 15.61 -3.74
CA THR A 591 69.33 15.80 -5.05
C THR A 591 68.16 14.83 -5.25
N ALA A 592 68.33 13.56 -4.90
CA ALA A 592 67.28 12.55 -4.99
C ALA A 592 66.07 12.85 -4.07
N LEU A 593 66.32 13.34 -2.84
CA LEU A 593 65.26 13.75 -1.92
C LEU A 593 64.52 14.99 -2.43
N ARG A 594 65.21 15.97 -3.04
CA ARG A 594 64.58 17.14 -3.66
C ARG A 594 63.70 16.77 -4.85
N GLU A 595 64.13 15.83 -5.70
CA GLU A 595 63.31 15.32 -6.80
C GLU A 595 62.09 14.52 -6.29
N LYS A 596 62.23 13.81 -5.17
CA LYS A 596 61.11 13.11 -4.53
C LYS A 596 60.12 14.10 -3.92
N LEU A 597 60.59 15.16 -3.26
CA LEU A 597 59.78 16.26 -2.74
C LEU A 597 59.01 16.95 -3.86
N GLN A 598 59.68 17.35 -4.94
CA GLN A 598 59.06 18.03 -6.08
C GLN A 598 57.97 17.17 -6.75
N ARG A 599 58.17 15.85 -6.82
CA ARG A 599 57.14 14.91 -7.29
C ARG A 599 55.92 14.87 -6.37
N ARG A 600 56.14 14.75 -5.05
CA ARG A 600 55.04 14.74 -4.06
C ARG A 600 54.28 16.07 -4.00
N GLU A 601 54.98 17.19 -4.11
CA GLU A 601 54.36 18.52 -4.20
C GLU A 601 53.48 18.65 -5.46
N SER A 602 53.93 18.08 -6.59
CA SER A 602 53.16 18.07 -7.83
C SER A 602 51.90 17.20 -7.72
N GLU A 603 52.03 16.00 -7.13
CA GLU A 603 50.89 15.09 -6.86
C GLU A 603 49.89 15.72 -5.88
N LEU A 604 50.36 16.44 -4.85
CA LEU A 604 49.51 17.17 -3.92
C LEU A 604 48.73 18.29 -4.63
N ALA A 605 49.40 19.06 -5.48
CA ALA A 605 48.76 20.15 -6.24
C ALA A 605 47.70 19.62 -7.22
N GLU A 606 47.95 18.48 -7.86
CA GLU A 606 46.99 17.81 -8.74
C GLU A 606 45.77 17.31 -7.97
N ALA A 607 45.98 16.64 -6.82
CA ALA A 607 44.91 16.17 -5.96
C ALA A 607 44.03 17.33 -5.43
N GLN A 608 44.66 18.44 -5.00
CA GLN A 608 43.95 19.65 -4.55
C GLN A 608 43.16 20.31 -5.68
N THR A 609 43.71 20.34 -6.90
CA THR A 609 43.00 20.88 -8.07
C THR A 609 41.77 20.04 -8.42
N ARG A 610 41.89 18.70 -8.33
CA ARG A 610 40.79 17.77 -8.57
C ARG A 610 39.69 17.89 -7.52
N LEU A 611 40.06 18.00 -6.24
CA LEU A 611 39.14 18.25 -5.13
C LEU A 611 38.34 19.54 -5.37
N ALA A 612 39.03 20.66 -5.65
CA ALA A 612 38.39 21.95 -5.89
C ALA A 612 37.45 21.95 -7.11
N ALA A 613 37.74 21.14 -8.14
CA ALA A 613 36.87 20.99 -9.30
C ALA A 613 35.58 20.23 -8.95
N MET A 614 35.69 19.13 -8.19
CA MET A 614 34.55 18.33 -7.75
C MET A 614 33.65 19.11 -6.78
N GLU A 615 34.22 19.87 -5.85
CA GLU A 615 33.45 20.73 -4.93
C GLU A 615 32.64 21.80 -5.67
N ARG A 616 33.21 22.42 -6.72
CA ARG A 616 32.49 23.40 -7.55
C ARG A 616 31.37 22.75 -8.36
N GLU A 617 31.58 21.54 -8.85
CA GLU A 617 30.56 20.80 -9.59
C GLU A 617 29.39 20.42 -8.69
N LEU A 618 29.65 19.97 -7.45
CA LEU A 618 28.62 19.69 -6.46
C LEU A 618 27.79 20.95 -6.15
N ALA A 619 28.46 22.06 -5.83
CA ALA A 619 27.81 23.34 -5.55
C ALA A 619 26.93 23.82 -6.72
N GLY A 620 27.42 23.71 -7.96
CA GLY A 620 26.67 24.09 -9.15
C GLY A 620 25.50 23.17 -9.49
N ARG A 621 25.44 21.96 -8.93
CA ARG A 621 24.27 21.07 -9.03
C ARG A 621 23.25 21.39 -7.93
N ASP A 622 23.71 21.72 -6.71
CA ASP A 622 22.85 22.17 -5.61
C ASP A 622 22.10 23.47 -5.94
N ASP A 623 22.77 24.46 -6.55
CA ASP A 623 22.13 25.71 -6.99
C ASP A 623 21.03 25.48 -8.03
N ARG A 624 21.22 24.51 -8.93
CA ARG A 624 20.22 24.16 -9.96
C ARG A 624 19.01 23.47 -9.35
N LEU A 625 19.21 22.56 -8.39
CA LEU A 625 18.11 21.97 -7.65
C LEU A 625 17.34 22.98 -6.81
N ALA A 626 18.03 23.90 -6.12
CA ALA A 626 17.38 24.95 -5.35
C ALA A 626 16.50 25.83 -6.24
N SER A 627 16.97 26.13 -7.46
CA SER A 627 16.20 26.84 -8.48
C SER A 627 14.96 26.05 -8.93
N MET A 628 15.10 24.76 -9.22
CA MET A 628 13.98 23.89 -9.61
C MET A 628 12.97 23.68 -8.47
N GLN A 629 13.42 23.52 -7.23
CA GLN A 629 12.56 23.40 -6.06
C GLN A 629 11.77 24.70 -5.83
N SER A 630 12.42 25.86 -5.97
CA SER A 630 11.74 27.16 -5.91
C SER A 630 10.66 27.30 -6.99
N GLN A 631 10.93 26.81 -8.21
CA GLN A 631 9.93 26.77 -9.29
C GLN A 631 8.76 25.84 -8.97
N LEU A 632 9.02 24.67 -8.37
CA LEU A 632 7.98 23.74 -7.95
C LEU A 632 7.13 24.31 -6.81
N ASP A 633 7.74 24.91 -5.80
CA ASP A 633 7.05 25.55 -4.68
C ASP A 633 6.14 26.68 -5.16
N GLN A 634 6.58 27.46 -6.16
CA GLN A 634 5.75 28.47 -6.81
C GLN A 634 4.53 27.88 -7.52
N GLN A 635 4.67 26.72 -8.17
CA GLN A 635 3.55 26.01 -8.81
C GLN A 635 2.58 25.44 -7.78
N VAL A 636 3.08 24.84 -6.70
CA VAL A 636 2.26 24.30 -5.61
C VAL A 636 1.48 25.41 -4.90
N ALA A 637 2.12 26.55 -4.62
CA ALA A 637 1.46 27.71 -4.04
C ALA A 637 0.35 28.25 -4.95
N LYS A 638 0.55 28.21 -6.28
CA LYS A 638 -0.46 28.61 -7.26
C LYS A 638 -1.68 27.68 -7.25
N VAL A 639 -1.45 26.38 -7.14
CA VAL A 639 -2.54 25.38 -7.03
C VAL A 639 -3.31 25.55 -5.71
N ALA A 640 -2.60 25.76 -4.60
CA ALA A 640 -3.23 26.02 -3.30
C ALA A 640 -4.10 27.30 -3.32
N ALA A 641 -3.62 28.37 -3.96
CA ALA A 641 -4.40 29.61 -4.14
C ALA A 641 -5.66 29.39 -4.99
N GLN A 642 -5.57 28.58 -6.05
CA GLN A 642 -6.73 28.20 -6.86
C GLN A 642 -7.73 27.36 -6.06
N GLN A 643 -7.26 26.45 -5.22
CA GLN A 643 -8.11 25.63 -4.36
C GLN A 643 -8.81 26.45 -3.27
N ALA A 644 -8.13 27.45 -2.70
CA ALA A 644 -8.72 28.39 -1.76
C ALA A 644 -9.82 29.23 -2.43
N GLU A 645 -9.62 29.66 -3.67
CA GLU A 645 -10.63 30.38 -4.45
C GLU A 645 -11.83 29.49 -4.78
N ILE A 646 -11.61 28.22 -5.14
CA ILE A 646 -12.70 27.23 -5.31
C ILE A 646 -13.51 27.09 -4.01
N ASN A 647 -12.84 27.02 -2.86
CA ASN A 647 -13.52 26.88 -1.57
C ASN A 647 -14.27 28.16 -1.19
N ARG A 648 -13.72 29.34 -1.50
CA ARG A 648 -14.39 30.63 -1.34
C ARG A 648 -15.65 30.71 -2.20
N LEU A 649 -15.56 30.30 -3.46
CA LEU A 649 -16.70 30.26 -4.38
C LEU A 649 -17.77 29.27 -3.90
N LYS A 650 -17.36 28.09 -3.39
CA LYS A 650 -18.28 27.11 -2.77
C LYS A 650 -18.96 27.66 -1.51
N ALA A 651 -18.23 28.39 -0.66
CA ALA A 651 -18.80 29.02 0.53
C ALA A 651 -19.76 30.17 0.17
N ALA A 652 -19.46 30.94 -0.88
CA ALA A 652 -20.36 31.96 -1.42
C ALA A 652 -21.65 31.34 -1.99
N LEU A 653 -21.54 30.18 -2.63
CA LEU A 653 -22.67 29.35 -3.08
C LEU A 653 -23.52 28.82 -1.91
N GLN A 654 -22.92 28.53 -0.75
CA GLN A 654 -23.64 28.05 0.43
C GLN A 654 -24.31 29.17 1.25
N GLN A 655 -23.79 30.40 1.22
CA GLN A 655 -24.40 31.55 1.91
C GLN A 655 -25.51 32.25 1.10
N GLY A 656 -25.59 32.00 -0.22
CA GLY A 656 -26.72 32.38 -1.06
C GLY A 656 -27.92 31.46 -0.87
N GLY A 657 -28.47 31.39 0.35
CA GLY A 657 -29.64 30.58 0.68
C GLY A 657 -30.90 31.08 -0.02
N GLY A 658 -31.20 30.47 -1.16
CA GLY A 658 -32.52 30.36 -1.76
C GLY A 658 -32.62 28.97 -2.35
N GLU A 659 -33.69 28.24 -2.04
CA GLU A 659 -34.01 26.94 -2.63
C GLU A 659 -33.88 27.07 -4.16
N LEU A 660 -32.87 26.42 -4.75
CA LEU A 660 -32.72 26.40 -6.20
C LEU A 660 -33.95 25.67 -6.73
N PRO A 661 -34.73 26.28 -7.64
CA PRO A 661 -35.85 25.58 -8.27
C PRO A 661 -35.30 24.30 -8.91
N ALA A 662 -36.00 23.19 -8.73
CA ALA A 662 -35.67 21.92 -9.39
C ALA A 662 -35.33 22.20 -10.85
N ALA A 663 -34.19 21.70 -11.32
CA ALA A 663 -33.79 21.86 -12.72
C ALA A 663 -34.97 21.44 -13.62
N PRO A 664 -35.29 22.21 -14.68
CA PRO A 664 -36.41 21.89 -15.54
C PRO A 664 -36.26 20.46 -16.08
N PRO A 665 -37.36 19.67 -16.16
CA PRO A 665 -37.29 18.29 -16.62
C PRO A 665 -36.64 18.24 -18.01
N LEU A 666 -35.74 17.28 -18.21
CA LEU A 666 -35.09 17.04 -19.49
C LEU A 666 -36.16 16.77 -20.55
N THR A 667 -36.07 17.48 -21.68
CA THR A 667 -36.93 17.25 -22.84
C THR A 667 -36.36 16.17 -23.73
N ALA A 668 -37.23 15.41 -24.39
CA ALA A 668 -36.81 14.42 -25.39
C ALA A 668 -35.89 15.05 -26.44
N PRO A 669 -34.74 14.43 -26.78
CA PRO A 669 -33.85 14.97 -27.80
C PRO A 669 -34.52 14.92 -29.17
N ALA A 670 -34.13 15.81 -30.07
CA ALA A 670 -34.58 15.77 -31.46
C ALA A 670 -34.22 14.42 -32.09
N MET A 671 -35.23 13.68 -32.56
CA MET A 671 -35.07 12.35 -33.11
C MET A 671 -36.02 12.10 -34.29
N HIS A 672 -35.60 11.25 -35.20
CA HIS A 672 -36.41 10.81 -36.33
C HIS A 672 -37.14 9.51 -35.99
N ASP A 673 -38.47 9.53 -35.91
CA ASP A 673 -39.25 8.31 -35.76
C ASP A 673 -39.46 7.62 -37.11
N ILE A 674 -38.77 6.49 -37.29
CA ILE A 674 -38.86 5.65 -38.49
C ILE A 674 -39.42 4.27 -38.17
N THR A 675 -40.01 4.08 -36.98
CA THR A 675 -40.51 2.80 -36.46
C THR A 675 -41.45 2.07 -37.44
N ASP A 676 -42.27 2.82 -38.18
CA ASP A 676 -43.24 2.28 -39.14
C ASP A 676 -42.78 2.34 -40.60
N GLN A 677 -41.56 2.82 -40.84
CA GLN A 677 -40.94 2.91 -42.17
C GLN A 677 -39.99 1.73 -42.44
N LEU A 678 -39.47 1.10 -41.39
CA LEU A 678 -38.57 -0.05 -41.49
C LEU A 678 -39.31 -1.34 -41.86
N VAL A 679 -38.62 -2.23 -42.59
CA VAL A 679 -39.14 -3.55 -42.94
C VAL A 679 -39.48 -4.36 -41.68
N LYS A 680 -40.60 -5.08 -41.73
CA LYS A 680 -41.07 -5.99 -40.68
C LYS A 680 -41.35 -7.35 -41.30
N HIS A 681 -41.22 -8.41 -40.52
CA HIS A 681 -41.56 -9.75 -40.96
C HIS A 681 -43.06 -9.84 -41.32
N GLU A 682 -43.42 -10.64 -42.33
CA GLU A 682 -44.81 -10.74 -42.79
C GLU A 682 -45.77 -11.16 -41.66
N THR A 683 -45.42 -12.23 -40.94
CA THR A 683 -46.26 -12.85 -39.89
C THR A 683 -45.78 -12.68 -38.45
N LEU A 684 -44.47 -12.56 -38.18
CA LEU A 684 -43.94 -12.50 -36.82
C LEU A 684 -44.06 -11.10 -36.21
N ARG A 685 -44.37 -11.02 -34.92
CA ARG A 685 -44.47 -9.76 -34.16
C ARG A 685 -43.71 -9.89 -32.84
N TYR A 686 -43.07 -8.80 -32.42
CA TYR A 686 -42.48 -8.73 -31.09
C TYR A 686 -43.57 -8.70 -30.02
N ALA A 687 -43.29 -9.33 -28.87
CA ALA A 687 -44.11 -9.14 -27.68
C ALA A 687 -43.96 -7.70 -27.15
N THR A 688 -44.91 -7.26 -26.33
CA THR A 688 -44.86 -5.94 -25.68
C THR A 688 -44.82 -6.07 -24.16
N ARG A 689 -44.28 -5.04 -23.51
CA ARG A 689 -44.23 -4.85 -22.05
C ARG A 689 -44.73 -3.47 -21.67
N LYS A 690 -45.13 -3.31 -20.41
CA LYS A 690 -45.36 -1.98 -19.82
C LYS A 690 -44.03 -1.26 -19.63
N LEU A 691 -44.05 0.08 -19.68
CA LEU A 691 -42.86 0.92 -19.54
C LEU A 691 -42.17 0.73 -18.17
N ASP A 692 -42.95 0.52 -17.10
CA ASP A 692 -42.46 0.24 -15.74
C ASP A 692 -41.68 -1.07 -15.60
N LYS A 693 -41.70 -1.94 -16.62
CA LYS A 693 -40.87 -3.14 -16.69
C LYS A 693 -39.51 -2.90 -17.31
N ILE A 694 -39.28 -1.73 -17.90
CA ILE A 694 -37.97 -1.33 -18.39
C ILE A 694 -37.17 -0.84 -17.20
N THR A 695 -36.16 -1.60 -16.80
CA THR A 695 -35.32 -1.26 -15.65
C THR A 695 -33.88 -0.96 -16.04
N HIS A 696 -33.50 -1.26 -17.30
CA HIS A 696 -32.13 -1.18 -17.79
C HIS A 696 -32.07 -0.63 -19.21
N ILE A 697 -31.00 0.10 -19.51
CA ILE A 697 -30.65 0.52 -20.88
C ILE A 697 -29.40 -0.25 -21.30
N CYS A 698 -29.48 -0.90 -22.45
CA CYS A 698 -28.37 -1.61 -23.06
C CYS A 698 -27.77 -0.79 -24.21
N ILE A 699 -26.48 -0.48 -24.10
CA ILE A 699 -25.70 0.18 -25.15
C ILE A 699 -25.11 -0.89 -26.09
N HIS A 700 -25.30 -0.68 -27.38
CA HIS A 700 -24.82 -1.52 -28.48
C HIS A 700 -23.93 -0.76 -29.44
N HIS A 701 -23.12 -1.49 -30.19
CA HIS A 701 -22.60 -1.05 -31.48
C HIS A 701 -23.23 -1.87 -32.61
N SER A 702 -23.20 -1.38 -33.85
CA SER A 702 -23.71 -2.17 -34.98
C SER A 702 -22.76 -3.27 -35.46
N ALA A 703 -21.50 -3.26 -35.01
CA ALA A 703 -20.42 -4.15 -35.46
C ALA A 703 -20.26 -4.14 -37.00
N ALA A 704 -20.58 -3.00 -37.62
CA ALA A 704 -20.60 -2.79 -39.06
C ALA A 704 -20.16 -1.35 -39.35
N PRO A 705 -19.67 -1.05 -40.56
CA PRO A 705 -19.33 0.32 -40.95
C PRO A 705 -20.49 1.27 -40.66
N ALA A 706 -20.19 2.43 -40.09
CA ALA A 706 -21.24 3.37 -39.66
C ALA A 706 -22.00 4.02 -40.83
N THR A 707 -21.54 3.79 -42.07
CA THR A 707 -22.18 4.20 -43.33
C THR A 707 -23.31 3.27 -43.76
N ILE A 708 -23.47 2.10 -43.13
CA ILE A 708 -24.55 1.17 -43.46
C ILE A 708 -25.92 1.81 -43.10
N PRO A 709 -26.86 1.90 -44.06
CA PRO A 709 -28.20 2.44 -43.79
C PRO A 709 -28.96 1.63 -42.74
N ILE A 710 -29.80 2.30 -41.94
CA ILE A 710 -30.59 1.66 -40.88
C ILE A 710 -31.57 0.63 -41.48
N GLU A 711 -32.07 0.92 -42.68
CA GLU A 711 -32.93 0.07 -43.48
C GLU A 711 -32.26 -1.28 -43.76
N ASN A 712 -30.96 -1.28 -44.08
CA ASN A 712 -30.20 -2.51 -44.33
C ASN A 712 -30.02 -3.33 -43.04
N VAL A 713 -29.84 -2.66 -41.89
CA VAL A 713 -29.79 -3.35 -40.59
C VAL A 713 -31.15 -3.99 -40.25
N ALA A 714 -32.26 -3.31 -40.56
CA ALA A 714 -33.60 -3.87 -40.40
C ALA A 714 -33.85 -5.04 -41.36
N GLU A 715 -33.43 -4.92 -42.63
CA GLU A 715 -33.50 -6.01 -43.61
C GLU A 715 -32.71 -7.23 -43.17
N TYR A 716 -31.49 -7.05 -42.67
CA TYR A 716 -30.68 -8.15 -42.15
C TYR A 716 -31.36 -8.86 -40.97
N HIS A 717 -31.92 -8.11 -40.02
CA HIS A 717 -32.65 -8.71 -38.90
C HIS A 717 -33.89 -9.49 -39.34
N VAL A 718 -34.63 -9.00 -40.34
CA VAL A 718 -35.86 -9.66 -40.81
C VAL A 718 -35.56 -10.83 -41.75
N LYS A 719 -34.78 -10.60 -42.81
CA LYS A 719 -34.55 -11.55 -43.90
C LYS A 719 -33.52 -12.62 -43.54
N ASP A 720 -32.42 -12.23 -42.89
CA ASP A 720 -31.32 -13.15 -42.60
C ASP A 720 -31.44 -13.79 -41.20
N ARG A 721 -31.92 -13.03 -40.20
CA ARG A 721 -32.12 -13.56 -38.84
C ARG A 721 -33.54 -14.06 -38.54
N GLY A 722 -34.50 -13.82 -39.44
CA GLY A 722 -35.90 -14.25 -39.25
C GLY A 722 -36.61 -13.54 -38.10
N TRP A 723 -36.19 -12.33 -37.72
CA TRP A 723 -36.78 -11.60 -36.60
C TRP A 723 -38.02 -10.81 -37.04
N PRO A 724 -38.95 -10.49 -36.12
CA PRO A 724 -40.12 -9.65 -36.40
C PRO A 724 -39.81 -8.27 -37.00
N GLY A 725 -38.63 -7.70 -36.72
CA GLY A 725 -38.19 -6.37 -37.14
C GLY A 725 -36.78 -6.06 -36.63
N ILE A 726 -36.34 -4.81 -36.70
CA ILE A 726 -35.03 -4.39 -36.17
C ILE A 726 -34.91 -4.64 -34.64
N GLY A 727 -33.72 -5.07 -34.19
CA GLY A 727 -33.47 -5.44 -32.79
C GLY A 727 -33.33 -4.28 -31.80
N TYR A 728 -33.07 -3.06 -32.25
CA TYR A 728 -32.80 -1.91 -31.39
C TYR A 728 -34.00 -0.97 -31.27
N HIS A 729 -34.11 -0.24 -30.15
CA HIS A 729 -35.16 0.76 -29.94
C HIS A 729 -34.73 2.13 -30.48
N TYR A 730 -33.46 2.46 -30.30
CA TYR A 730 -32.85 3.68 -30.82
C TYR A 730 -31.56 3.37 -31.57
N TYR A 731 -31.26 4.20 -32.57
CA TYR A 731 -30.08 4.09 -33.41
C TYR A 731 -29.43 5.46 -33.61
N ILE A 732 -28.11 5.58 -33.39
CA ILE A 732 -27.37 6.86 -33.45
C ILE A 732 -26.34 6.80 -34.57
N LYS A 733 -26.50 7.67 -35.57
CA LYS A 733 -25.60 7.76 -36.73
C LYS A 733 -24.31 8.57 -36.40
N PRO A 734 -23.25 8.49 -37.24
CA PRO A 734 -21.98 9.22 -37.02
C PRO A 734 -22.08 10.72 -36.78
N ASP A 735 -23.07 11.36 -37.41
CA ASP A 735 -23.38 12.78 -37.28
C ASP A 735 -24.10 13.14 -35.96
N GLY A 736 -24.36 12.16 -35.10
CA GLY A 736 -25.11 12.33 -33.85
C GLY A 736 -26.63 12.35 -34.04
N ALA A 737 -27.13 12.16 -35.26
CA ALA A 737 -28.58 12.10 -35.50
C ALA A 737 -29.17 10.82 -34.87
N THR A 738 -30.19 11.02 -34.04
CA THR A 738 -30.87 9.94 -33.30
C THR A 738 -32.14 9.49 -34.02
N TYR A 739 -32.32 8.18 -34.16
CA TYR A 739 -33.47 7.57 -34.82
C TYR A 739 -34.17 6.65 -33.83
N GLN A 740 -35.49 6.79 -33.71
CA GLN A 740 -36.32 5.80 -33.04
C GLN A 740 -36.68 4.72 -34.06
N THR A 741 -36.30 3.48 -33.77
CA THR A 741 -36.44 2.34 -34.66
C THR A 741 -37.45 1.31 -34.15
N ASN A 742 -37.81 1.38 -32.87
CA ASN A 742 -38.86 0.57 -32.26
C ASN A 742 -39.61 1.34 -31.16
N ARG A 743 -40.82 0.89 -30.80
CA ARG A 743 -41.57 1.42 -29.65
C ARG A 743 -40.89 1.00 -28.34
N MET A 744 -40.94 1.81 -27.29
CA MET A 744 -40.29 1.52 -26.00
C MET A 744 -40.86 0.25 -25.34
N GLU A 745 -42.14 -0.01 -25.56
CA GLU A 745 -42.89 -1.16 -25.09
C GLU A 745 -42.47 -2.46 -25.78
N THR A 746 -41.76 -2.39 -26.92
CA THR A 746 -41.42 -3.58 -27.69
C THR A 746 -40.34 -4.40 -27.00
N ILE A 747 -40.58 -5.70 -26.83
CA ILE A 747 -39.57 -6.68 -26.43
C ILE A 747 -38.79 -7.10 -27.68
N SER A 748 -37.85 -6.25 -28.11
CA SER A 748 -37.00 -6.52 -29.28
C SER A 748 -35.86 -7.49 -28.96
N TYR A 749 -35.32 -8.18 -29.96
CA TYR A 749 -34.29 -9.22 -29.77
C TYR A 749 -32.87 -8.63 -29.77
N GLN A 750 -32.48 -7.97 -28.68
CA GLN A 750 -31.17 -7.30 -28.57
C GLN A 750 -30.17 -7.93 -27.58
N VAL A 751 -30.63 -8.52 -26.47
CA VAL A 751 -29.82 -8.94 -25.31
C VAL A 751 -30.27 -10.32 -24.81
N SER A 752 -30.66 -11.20 -25.73
CA SER A 752 -30.99 -12.61 -25.42
C SER A 752 -32.07 -12.74 -24.31
N ASP A 753 -31.79 -13.47 -23.22
CA ASP A 753 -32.71 -13.68 -22.10
C ASP A 753 -33.13 -12.38 -21.36
N ASN A 754 -32.47 -11.26 -21.65
CA ASN A 754 -32.65 -10.00 -20.92
C ASN A 754 -33.56 -9.00 -21.66
N ASN A 755 -34.13 -9.38 -22.81
CA ASN A 755 -34.96 -8.50 -23.64
C ASN A 755 -36.22 -7.98 -22.94
N SER A 756 -36.76 -8.72 -21.96
CA SER A 756 -38.04 -8.40 -21.30
C SER A 756 -37.99 -7.17 -20.39
N TYR A 757 -36.79 -6.70 -20.01
CA TYR A 757 -36.62 -5.57 -19.10
C TYR A 757 -35.60 -4.52 -19.57
N THR A 758 -35.06 -4.68 -20.79
CA THR A 758 -34.02 -3.82 -21.35
C THR A 758 -34.52 -3.02 -22.54
N LEU A 759 -34.08 -1.77 -22.63
CA LEU A 759 -34.22 -0.91 -23.80
C LEU A 759 -32.87 -0.74 -24.51
N GLY A 760 -32.84 -0.93 -25.83
CA GLY A 760 -31.60 -1.01 -26.61
C GLY A 760 -31.29 0.26 -27.39
N VAL A 761 -30.10 0.82 -27.16
CA VAL A 761 -29.54 1.97 -27.90
C VAL A 761 -28.32 1.52 -28.69
N CYS A 762 -28.39 1.56 -30.02
CA CYS A 762 -27.29 1.17 -30.89
C CYS A 762 -26.54 2.39 -31.44
N VAL A 763 -25.24 2.44 -31.22
CA VAL A 763 -24.34 3.42 -31.82
C VAL A 763 -23.79 2.84 -33.12
N ALA A 764 -24.04 3.50 -34.25
CA ALA A 764 -23.63 3.02 -35.56
C ALA A 764 -22.10 3.02 -35.69
N GLY A 765 -21.51 1.87 -35.98
CA GLY A 765 -20.08 1.70 -36.15
C GLY A 765 -19.54 0.38 -35.59
N ASP A 766 -18.27 0.12 -35.87
CA ASP A 766 -17.48 -0.93 -35.23
C ASP A 766 -16.52 -0.28 -34.22
N PHE A 767 -16.91 -0.35 -32.95
CA PHE A 767 -16.15 0.16 -31.82
C PHE A 767 -15.39 -0.93 -31.06
N THR A 768 -15.07 -2.04 -31.73
CA THR A 768 -14.32 -3.14 -31.11
C THR A 768 -13.00 -2.64 -30.53
N TYR A 769 -12.25 -1.78 -31.25
CA TYR A 769 -10.91 -1.36 -30.83
C TYR A 769 -10.75 0.15 -30.59
N GLN A 770 -11.76 0.96 -30.89
CA GLN A 770 -11.75 2.41 -30.68
C GLN A 770 -13.11 2.87 -30.16
N PRO A 771 -13.18 3.87 -29.25
CA PRO A 771 -14.45 4.42 -28.81
C PRO A 771 -15.17 5.16 -29.95
N PRO A 772 -16.49 5.37 -29.84
CA PRO A 772 -17.21 6.24 -30.77
C PRO A 772 -16.68 7.68 -30.70
N PRO A 773 -16.77 8.44 -31.81
CA PRO A 773 -16.56 9.88 -31.80
C PRO A 773 -17.47 10.60 -30.79
N ASP A 774 -17.00 11.73 -30.25
CA ASP A 774 -17.74 12.52 -29.26
C ASP A 774 -19.14 12.93 -29.74
N THR A 775 -19.32 13.18 -31.04
CA THR A 775 -20.63 13.49 -31.64
C THR A 775 -21.68 12.41 -31.34
N GLN A 776 -21.29 11.14 -31.42
CA GLN A 776 -22.15 10.00 -31.13
C GLN A 776 -22.31 9.78 -29.62
N VAL A 777 -21.24 9.98 -28.84
CA VAL A 777 -21.29 9.83 -27.37
C VAL A 777 -22.18 10.91 -26.75
N ASP A 778 -22.12 12.15 -27.24
CA ASP A 778 -22.96 13.27 -26.80
C ASP A 778 -24.43 13.05 -27.15
N ALA A 779 -24.72 12.55 -28.35
CA ALA A 779 -26.07 12.18 -28.74
C ALA A 779 -26.62 11.04 -27.87
N ALA A 780 -25.80 10.02 -27.61
CA ALA A 780 -26.14 8.93 -26.71
C ALA A 780 -26.38 9.43 -25.28
N ALA A 781 -25.54 10.34 -24.77
CA ALA A 781 -25.69 10.91 -23.44
C ALA A 781 -27.01 11.67 -23.28
N ARG A 782 -27.38 12.53 -24.25
CA ARG A 782 -28.65 13.25 -24.23
C ARG A 782 -29.85 12.31 -24.28
N LEU A 783 -29.80 11.30 -25.15
CA LEU A 783 -30.85 10.29 -25.26
C LEU A 783 -31.00 9.47 -23.98
N VAL A 784 -29.89 8.95 -23.45
CA VAL A 784 -29.90 8.12 -22.24
C VAL A 784 -30.32 8.93 -21.02
N ALA A 785 -29.86 10.18 -20.87
CA ALA A 785 -30.28 11.06 -19.78
C ALA A 785 -31.80 11.30 -19.78
N TRP A 786 -32.39 11.57 -20.94
CA TRP A 786 -33.84 11.69 -21.08
C TRP A 786 -34.56 10.37 -20.78
N LEU A 787 -34.09 9.24 -21.33
CA LEU A 787 -34.68 7.92 -21.07
C LEU A 787 -34.62 7.52 -19.59
N MET A 788 -33.54 7.86 -18.89
CA MET A 788 -33.41 7.62 -17.45
C MET A 788 -34.45 8.40 -16.66
N GLN A 789 -34.76 9.64 -17.06
CA GLN A 789 -35.81 10.44 -16.44
C GLN A 789 -37.20 9.88 -16.74
N GLU A 790 -37.48 9.51 -17.99
CA GLU A 790 -38.80 9.01 -18.40
C GLU A 790 -39.13 7.63 -17.81
N LEU A 791 -38.11 6.79 -17.59
CA LEU A 791 -38.28 5.39 -17.19
C LEU A 791 -37.81 5.11 -15.75
N ASP A 792 -37.37 6.13 -15.02
CA ASP A 792 -36.83 6.03 -13.65
C ASP A 792 -35.69 5.00 -13.52
N ILE A 793 -34.71 5.09 -14.43
CA ILE A 793 -33.59 4.15 -14.53
C ILE A 793 -32.35 4.73 -13.82
N PRO A 794 -31.76 4.03 -12.83
CA PRO A 794 -30.55 4.50 -12.13
C PRO A 794 -29.29 4.32 -12.98
N ASP A 795 -28.26 5.13 -12.71
CA ASP A 795 -26.95 5.10 -13.41
C ASP A 795 -26.34 3.69 -13.50
N ALA A 796 -26.50 2.88 -12.44
CA ALA A 796 -25.96 1.53 -12.36
C ALA A 796 -26.55 0.57 -13.42
N ASN A 797 -27.73 0.90 -13.95
CA ASN A 797 -28.46 0.07 -14.90
C ASN A 797 -28.23 0.49 -16.36
N ILE A 798 -27.24 1.36 -16.59
CA ILE A 798 -26.72 1.70 -17.92
C ILE A 798 -25.53 0.78 -18.22
N MET A 799 -25.77 -0.20 -19.08
CA MET A 799 -24.87 -1.32 -19.29
C MET A 799 -24.62 -1.55 -20.77
N GLY A 800 -23.44 -2.05 -21.13
CA GLY A 800 -23.17 -2.57 -22.47
C GLY A 800 -23.69 -4.00 -22.62
N HIS A 801 -23.98 -4.45 -23.84
CA HIS A 801 -24.50 -5.80 -24.11
C HIS A 801 -23.69 -6.91 -23.41
N LYS A 802 -22.35 -6.83 -23.45
CA LYS A 802 -21.45 -7.79 -22.79
C LYS A 802 -21.53 -7.85 -21.26
N GLU A 803 -22.16 -6.86 -20.62
CA GLU A 803 -22.30 -6.83 -19.16
C GLU A 803 -23.55 -7.58 -18.66
N PHE A 804 -24.48 -7.95 -19.57
CA PHE A 804 -25.71 -8.64 -19.18
C PHE A 804 -25.50 -10.15 -18.98
N PRO A 805 -26.13 -10.76 -17.96
CA PRO A 805 -26.02 -12.19 -17.69
C PRO A 805 -26.35 -13.04 -18.92
N LYS A 806 -25.62 -14.16 -19.08
CA LYS A 806 -25.78 -15.14 -20.16
C LYS A 806 -25.61 -14.58 -21.58
N ASN A 807 -24.83 -13.52 -21.76
CA ASN A 807 -24.40 -13.04 -23.07
C ASN A 807 -22.89 -13.24 -23.22
N ASP A 808 -22.47 -13.85 -24.33
CA ASP A 808 -21.08 -13.95 -24.76
C ASP A 808 -20.93 -13.14 -26.05
N THR A 809 -20.48 -11.88 -25.91
CA THR A 809 -20.42 -10.91 -27.00
C THR A 809 -19.34 -9.86 -26.74
N SER A 810 -18.73 -9.34 -27.80
CA SER A 810 -17.82 -8.20 -27.72
C SER A 810 -18.56 -6.85 -27.67
N CYS A 811 -19.86 -6.83 -28.00
CA CYS A 811 -20.69 -5.63 -28.03
C CYS A 811 -20.79 -4.95 -26.64
N PRO A 812 -20.68 -3.62 -26.51
CA PRO A 812 -20.58 -2.63 -27.60
C PRO A 812 -19.15 -2.38 -28.10
N GLY A 813 -18.15 -3.09 -27.58
CA GLY A 813 -16.75 -2.98 -28.00
C GLY A 813 -15.80 -3.49 -26.91
N GLU A 814 -14.55 -3.83 -27.28
CA GLU A 814 -13.56 -4.27 -26.28
C GLU A 814 -13.07 -3.12 -25.39
N THR A 815 -13.16 -1.88 -25.88
CA THR A 815 -12.81 -0.66 -25.14
C THR A 815 -13.87 -0.22 -24.13
N TRP A 816 -15.05 -0.87 -24.10
CA TRP A 816 -16.15 -0.52 -23.20
C TRP A 816 -15.73 -0.54 -21.71
N LEU A 817 -14.91 -1.54 -21.31
CA LEU A 817 -14.45 -1.75 -19.92
C LEU A 817 -12.90 -1.68 -19.74
N LYS A 818 -12.12 -1.34 -20.78
CA LYS A 818 -10.63 -1.32 -20.71
C LYS A 818 -10.08 0.11 -20.54
N LYS A 819 -8.91 0.24 -19.87
CA LYS A 819 -8.26 1.50 -19.43
C LYS A 819 -8.34 2.62 -20.49
N VAL A 820 -8.95 3.75 -20.08
CA VAL A 820 -9.56 4.86 -20.89
C VAL A 820 -10.89 4.45 -21.52
N THR A 821 -11.90 4.29 -20.67
CA THR A 821 -13.18 3.61 -20.95
C THR A 821 -14.23 4.52 -21.57
N TRP A 822 -14.77 4.12 -22.72
CA TRP A 822 -15.97 4.72 -23.33
C TRP A 822 -17.17 4.79 -22.36
N LYS A 823 -17.39 3.75 -21.54
CA LYS A 823 -18.48 3.73 -20.55
C LYS A 823 -18.43 4.92 -19.59
N ASN A 824 -17.25 5.24 -19.04
CA ASN A 824 -17.12 6.36 -18.11
C ASN A 824 -17.35 7.70 -18.82
N THR A 825 -16.80 7.88 -20.03
CA THR A 825 -17.04 9.08 -20.84
C THR A 825 -18.54 9.29 -21.10
N LEU A 826 -19.28 8.22 -21.40
CA LEU A 826 -20.73 8.28 -21.58
C LEU A 826 -21.45 8.64 -20.27
N LEU A 827 -21.12 7.98 -19.16
CA LEU A 827 -21.74 8.25 -17.84
C LEU A 827 -21.48 9.68 -17.35
N ASP A 828 -20.28 10.21 -17.57
CA ASP A 828 -19.93 11.57 -17.18
C ASP A 828 -20.68 12.61 -18.04
N LYS A 829 -20.81 12.36 -19.34
CA LYS A 829 -21.65 13.19 -20.23
C LYS A 829 -23.14 13.10 -19.87
N ILE A 830 -23.66 11.93 -19.47
CA ILE A 830 -25.03 11.77 -18.98
C ILE A 830 -25.27 12.60 -17.72
N ARG A 831 -24.35 12.54 -16.75
CA ARG A 831 -24.43 13.33 -15.51
C ARG A 831 -24.40 14.83 -15.81
N SER A 832 -23.50 15.27 -16.69
CA SER A 832 -23.45 16.66 -17.13
C SER A 832 -24.78 17.15 -17.75
N VAL A 833 -25.43 16.32 -18.58
CA VAL A 833 -26.75 16.65 -19.14
C VAL A 833 -27.82 16.77 -18.04
N ARG A 834 -27.83 15.86 -17.06
CA ARG A 834 -28.84 15.83 -15.98
C ARG A 834 -28.70 16.97 -14.97
N ASP A 835 -27.48 17.39 -14.68
CA ASP A 835 -27.20 18.45 -13.70
C ASP A 835 -27.55 19.87 -14.20
N GLY A 836 -28.27 19.98 -15.31
CA GLY A 836 -28.62 21.27 -15.90
C GLY A 836 -27.41 22.01 -16.48
N GLN A 837 -26.25 21.36 -16.59
CA GLN A 837 -25.16 21.81 -17.44
C GLN A 837 -25.49 21.50 -18.91
N ASN A 838 -26.68 21.87 -19.36
CA ASN A 838 -27.04 21.79 -20.76
C ASN A 838 -26.38 22.97 -21.47
N GLY A 839 -25.13 22.76 -21.88
CA GLY A 839 -24.22 23.81 -22.35
C GLY A 839 -23.31 23.39 -23.50
N TYR A 840 -23.71 22.46 -24.36
CA TYR A 840 -23.31 22.52 -25.78
C TYR A 840 -24.55 22.74 -26.67
N VAL A 841 -25.40 23.68 -26.25
CA VAL A 841 -26.00 24.62 -27.21
C VAL A 841 -25.19 25.90 -27.07
N GLY A 842 -24.20 26.04 -27.96
CA GLY A 842 -23.32 27.18 -28.19
C GLY A 842 -23.23 28.26 -27.09
N GLN A 843 -22.35 28.06 -26.11
CA GLN A 843 -21.47 29.19 -25.81
C GLN A 843 -20.56 29.33 -27.02
N ARG A 844 -20.77 30.42 -27.76
CA ARG A 844 -19.94 30.77 -28.90
C ARG A 844 -18.49 30.75 -28.44
N ILE A 845 -17.66 29.87 -29.00
CA ILE A 845 -16.24 29.78 -28.61
C ILE A 845 -15.63 31.16 -28.82
N GLY A 846 -15.17 31.82 -27.76
CA GLY A 846 -14.71 33.21 -27.88
C GLY A 846 -13.59 33.34 -28.91
N HIS A 847 -12.64 32.40 -28.93
CA HIS A 847 -11.55 32.37 -29.88
C HIS A 847 -11.07 30.93 -30.11
N TYR A 848 -11.12 30.48 -31.36
CA TYR A 848 -10.67 29.17 -31.80
C TYR A 848 -9.42 29.28 -32.68
N VAL A 849 -8.37 28.51 -32.39
CA VAL A 849 -7.19 28.37 -33.24
C VAL A 849 -7.31 27.08 -34.03
N LEU A 850 -7.46 27.21 -35.35
CA LEU A 850 -7.68 26.08 -36.24
C LEU A 850 -6.36 25.66 -36.91
N PHE A 851 -6.00 24.40 -36.68
CA PHE A 851 -4.88 23.72 -37.31
C PHE A 851 -5.38 22.74 -38.37
N TRP A 852 -4.51 22.39 -39.31
CA TRP A 852 -4.85 21.40 -40.33
C TRP A 852 -4.52 19.97 -39.90
N GLN A 853 -5.32 19.02 -40.39
CA GLN A 853 -5.09 17.60 -40.21
C GLN A 853 -5.47 16.84 -41.47
N ARG A 854 -4.64 15.90 -41.87
CA ARG A 854 -4.84 14.94 -42.97
C ARG A 854 -4.79 13.52 -42.40
N THR A 855 -5.22 12.55 -43.18
CA THR A 855 -5.37 11.14 -42.76
C THR A 855 -4.12 10.51 -42.15
N ASP A 856 -2.93 10.97 -42.52
CA ASP A 856 -1.63 10.42 -42.10
C ASP A 856 -0.66 11.47 -41.52
N THR A 857 -1.01 12.75 -41.57
CA THR A 857 -0.15 13.88 -41.18
C THR A 857 -0.99 15.01 -40.58
N TRP A 858 -0.41 15.79 -39.69
CA TRP A 858 -1.09 16.92 -39.05
C TRP A 858 -0.13 18.11 -38.92
N ALA A 859 -0.69 19.27 -38.58
CA ALA A 859 0.02 20.55 -38.48
C ALA A 859 1.00 20.63 -37.29
N GLN A 860 1.90 19.65 -37.14
CA GLN A 860 2.80 19.54 -36.00
C GLN A 860 3.71 20.78 -35.87
N GLN A 861 4.30 21.22 -36.97
CA GLN A 861 5.13 22.43 -36.97
C GLN A 861 4.27 23.67 -36.65
N ASP A 862 3.10 23.83 -37.26
CA ASP A 862 2.25 24.99 -36.95
C ASP A 862 1.77 25.01 -35.49
N TRP A 863 1.55 23.83 -34.89
CA TRP A 863 1.24 23.67 -33.48
C TRP A 863 2.40 24.09 -32.58
N GLU A 864 3.61 23.60 -32.87
CA GLU A 864 4.85 23.98 -32.17
C GLU A 864 5.11 25.51 -32.29
N ALA A 865 4.78 26.11 -33.43
CA ALA A 865 4.88 27.56 -33.64
C ALA A 865 3.89 28.37 -32.79
N ALA A 866 2.76 27.77 -32.42
CA ALA A 866 1.67 28.45 -31.71
C ALA A 866 1.71 28.29 -30.19
N GLU A 867 2.67 27.53 -29.63
CA GLU A 867 2.73 27.21 -28.19
C GLU A 867 2.70 28.46 -27.30
N THR A 868 3.55 29.45 -27.56
CA THR A 868 3.61 30.70 -26.78
C THR A 868 2.30 31.47 -26.87
N TYR A 869 1.70 31.53 -28.06
CA TYR A 869 0.46 32.25 -28.33
C TYR A 869 -0.73 31.59 -27.65
N ILE A 870 -0.85 30.26 -27.74
CA ILE A 870 -1.88 29.48 -27.04
C ILE A 870 -1.71 29.62 -25.53
N GLY A 871 -0.47 29.52 -25.02
CA GLY A 871 -0.18 29.70 -23.60
C GLY A 871 -0.57 31.08 -23.06
N ARG A 872 -0.35 32.14 -23.86
CA ARG A 872 -0.66 33.52 -23.49
C ARG A 872 -2.15 33.83 -23.49
N PHE A 873 -2.84 33.47 -24.57
CA PHE A 873 -4.20 33.92 -24.85
C PHE A 873 -5.28 32.88 -24.51
N ARG A 874 -4.87 31.63 -24.30
CA ARG A 874 -5.71 30.47 -23.97
C ARG A 874 -6.94 30.33 -24.88
N PRO A 875 -6.79 30.38 -26.21
CA PRO A 875 -7.87 30.06 -27.12
C PRO A 875 -8.19 28.56 -27.07
N THR A 876 -9.37 28.18 -27.53
CA THR A 876 -9.65 26.78 -27.85
C THR A 876 -8.85 26.42 -29.10
N ALA A 877 -8.02 25.37 -29.07
CA ALA A 877 -7.19 24.97 -30.19
C ALA A 877 -7.60 23.58 -30.69
N GLY A 878 -7.69 23.39 -32.00
CA GLY A 878 -8.03 22.08 -32.56
C GLY A 878 -8.03 22.05 -34.08
N PHE A 879 -8.50 20.93 -34.63
CA PHE A 879 -8.39 20.59 -36.06
C PHE A 879 -9.73 20.58 -36.81
N SER A 880 -10.84 20.62 -36.06
CA SER A 880 -12.19 20.53 -36.62
C SER A 880 -12.69 21.89 -37.12
N VAL A 881 -13.02 21.94 -38.41
CA VAL A 881 -13.72 23.09 -39.01
C VAL A 881 -15.13 23.21 -38.42
N ASP A 882 -15.78 22.08 -38.11
CA ASP A 882 -17.13 22.08 -37.54
C ASP A 882 -17.17 22.64 -36.12
N ASP A 883 -16.13 22.36 -35.32
CA ASP A 883 -16.00 22.94 -33.98
C ASP A 883 -15.71 24.44 -34.08
N ALA A 884 -14.83 24.82 -35.01
CA ALA A 884 -14.47 26.21 -35.27
C ALA A 884 -15.67 27.06 -35.75
N LYS A 885 -16.67 26.49 -36.44
CA LYS A 885 -17.91 27.20 -36.83
C LYS A 885 -18.70 27.75 -35.65
N THR A 886 -18.49 27.19 -34.46
CA THR A 886 -19.17 27.64 -33.24
C THR A 886 -18.46 28.83 -32.59
N ALA A 887 -17.36 29.33 -33.16
CA ALA A 887 -16.55 30.40 -32.58
C ALA A 887 -16.97 31.82 -33.01
N GLU A 888 -16.60 32.82 -32.21
CA GLU A 888 -16.68 34.23 -32.59
C GLU A 888 -15.48 34.63 -33.44
N TYR A 889 -14.28 34.28 -32.98
CA TYR A 889 -13.03 34.53 -33.69
C TYR A 889 -12.35 33.20 -34.03
N VAL A 890 -11.90 33.05 -35.28
CA VAL A 890 -11.10 31.89 -35.69
C VAL A 890 -9.76 32.36 -36.23
N THR A 891 -8.67 31.89 -35.64
CA THR A 891 -7.32 32.09 -36.15
C THR A 891 -6.86 30.81 -36.81
N ILE A 892 -6.74 30.80 -38.13
CA ILE A 892 -6.18 29.67 -38.88
C ILE A 892 -4.66 29.79 -38.84
N VAL A 893 -3.95 28.74 -38.42
CA VAL A 893 -2.48 28.72 -38.40
C VAL A 893 -1.97 27.78 -39.49
N GLY A 894 -1.09 28.31 -40.34
CA GLY A 894 -0.55 27.61 -41.51
C GLY A 894 -1.18 28.03 -42.84
N GLY A 895 -0.44 27.82 -43.93
CA GLY A 895 -0.81 28.24 -45.28
C GLY A 895 -1.93 27.42 -45.93
N ASP A 896 -2.23 27.72 -47.19
CA ASP A 896 -3.36 27.17 -47.97
C ASP A 896 -3.30 25.65 -48.15
N ALA A 897 -2.11 25.07 -48.02
CA ALA A 897 -1.91 23.62 -48.03
C ALA A 897 -2.56 22.94 -46.80
N GLY A 898 -2.71 23.66 -45.70
CA GLY A 898 -3.27 23.14 -44.46
C GLY A 898 -4.80 23.18 -44.44
N VAL A 899 -5.34 24.38 -44.21
CA VAL A 899 -6.79 24.63 -44.19
C VAL A 899 -7.17 25.35 -45.47
N SER A 900 -8.05 24.75 -46.28
CA SER A 900 -8.40 25.28 -47.60
C SER A 900 -9.18 26.61 -47.51
N PHE A 901 -9.14 27.40 -48.59
CA PHE A 901 -9.97 28.61 -48.69
C PHE A 901 -11.48 28.32 -48.66
N ASP A 902 -11.92 27.13 -49.10
CA ASP A 902 -13.32 26.74 -49.01
C ASP A 902 -13.74 26.49 -47.56
N ALA A 903 -12.85 25.91 -46.73
CA ALA A 903 -13.08 25.79 -45.29
C ALA A 903 -13.10 27.16 -44.61
N GLU A 904 -12.20 28.07 -44.99
CA GLU A 904 -12.21 29.45 -44.51
C GLU A 904 -13.50 30.21 -44.88
N ARG A 905 -13.96 30.11 -46.14
CA ARG A 905 -15.25 30.67 -46.56
C ARG A 905 -16.42 30.06 -45.83
N THR A 906 -16.35 28.77 -45.51
CA THR A 906 -17.38 28.08 -44.74
C THR A 906 -17.48 28.65 -43.33
N LEU A 907 -16.35 28.93 -42.68
CA LEU A 907 -16.30 29.57 -41.35
C LEU A 907 -16.85 31.00 -41.38
N GLN A 908 -16.46 31.78 -42.41
CA GLN A 908 -16.99 33.13 -42.61
C GLN A 908 -18.51 33.12 -42.87
N GLY A 909 -18.99 32.17 -43.69
CA GLY A 909 -20.42 31.96 -43.94
C GLY A 909 -21.22 31.53 -42.71
N ALA A 910 -20.56 30.90 -41.73
CA ALA A 910 -21.11 30.59 -40.41
C ALA A 910 -21.08 31.79 -39.43
N GLY A 911 -20.59 32.95 -39.86
CA GLY A 911 -20.54 34.18 -39.04
C GLY A 911 -19.31 34.31 -38.15
N CYS A 912 -18.25 33.53 -38.37
CA CYS A 912 -16.98 33.67 -37.67
C CYS A 912 -16.17 34.86 -38.20
N LYS A 913 -15.48 35.58 -37.31
CA LYS A 913 -14.43 36.55 -37.68
C LYS A 913 -13.12 35.77 -37.85
N VAL A 914 -12.75 35.48 -39.10
CA VAL A 914 -11.62 34.59 -39.41
C VAL A 914 -10.39 35.40 -39.82
N GLU A 915 -9.23 35.11 -39.21
CA GLU A 915 -7.93 35.57 -39.70
C GLU A 915 -6.99 34.37 -39.91
N ARG A 916 -6.10 34.48 -40.90
CA ARG A 916 -5.10 33.46 -41.18
C ARG A 916 -3.71 34.00 -40.86
N LEU A 917 -2.98 33.26 -40.04
CA LEU A 917 -1.59 33.52 -39.71
C LEU A 917 -0.72 32.45 -40.38
N ALA A 918 -0.27 32.78 -41.58
CA ALA A 918 0.61 31.96 -42.39
C ALA A 918 1.81 32.80 -42.81
N GLY A 919 2.95 32.58 -42.14
CA GLY A 919 4.23 33.15 -42.56
C GLY A 919 4.76 32.46 -43.83
N LYS A 920 5.86 32.98 -44.38
CA LYS A 920 6.49 32.38 -45.59
C LYS A 920 7.00 30.96 -45.35
N ASP A 921 7.34 30.66 -44.10
CA ASP A 921 7.79 29.37 -43.61
C ASP A 921 7.38 29.21 -42.12
N PHE A 922 7.77 28.09 -41.53
CA PHE A 922 7.53 27.79 -40.11
C PHE A 922 8.13 28.85 -39.18
N ALA A 923 9.35 29.32 -39.44
CA ALA A 923 10.02 30.29 -38.59
C ALA A 923 9.31 31.66 -38.61
N ASP A 924 8.83 32.08 -39.77
CA ASP A 924 8.07 33.32 -39.93
C ASP A 924 6.68 33.23 -39.30
N THR A 925 6.01 32.07 -39.41
CA THR A 925 4.72 31.81 -38.73
C THR A 925 4.87 31.86 -37.21
N LYS A 926 5.91 31.21 -36.69
CA LYS A 926 6.26 31.26 -35.26
C LYS A 926 6.56 32.67 -34.80
N ARG A 927 7.35 33.44 -35.56
CA ARG A 927 7.67 34.83 -35.23
C ARG A 927 6.41 35.70 -35.13
N ILE A 928 5.47 35.58 -36.07
CA ILE A 928 4.20 36.33 -36.04
C ILE A 928 3.40 36.02 -34.76
N LEU A 929 3.29 34.74 -34.40
CA LEU A 929 2.56 34.28 -33.21
C LEU A 929 3.24 34.70 -31.90
N ASP A 930 4.57 34.61 -31.83
CA ASP A 930 5.36 35.08 -30.69
C ASP A 930 5.28 36.60 -30.52
N ASP A 931 5.32 37.37 -31.61
CA ASP A 931 5.20 38.84 -31.58
C ASP A 931 3.82 39.27 -31.03
N LEU A 932 2.74 38.58 -31.44
CA LEU A 932 1.39 38.79 -30.90
C LEU A 932 1.33 38.45 -29.40
N ALA A 933 1.91 37.31 -29.00
CA ALA A 933 1.95 36.89 -27.60
C ALA A 933 2.73 37.88 -26.72
N ALA A 934 3.91 38.33 -27.18
CA ALA A 934 4.78 39.26 -26.48
C ALA A 934 4.18 40.66 -26.35
N SER A 935 3.52 41.16 -27.41
CA SER A 935 2.85 42.46 -27.40
C SER A 935 1.52 42.45 -26.63
N GLY A 936 1.01 41.28 -26.25
CA GLY A 936 -0.30 41.13 -25.61
C GLY A 936 -1.47 41.39 -26.57
N ARG A 937 -1.20 41.54 -27.86
CA ARG A 937 -2.22 41.75 -28.88
C ARG A 937 -2.76 40.40 -29.34
N ARG A 938 -4.04 40.12 -29.06
CA ARG A 938 -4.66 38.83 -29.37
C ARG A 938 -4.79 38.56 -30.86
N PHE A 939 -5.17 39.55 -31.66
CA PHE A 939 -5.44 39.36 -33.09
C PHE A 939 -4.58 40.29 -33.96
N LEU A 940 -4.12 39.79 -35.12
CA LEU A 940 -3.31 40.58 -36.04
C LEU A 940 -4.15 41.60 -36.82
N THR A 941 -5.40 41.25 -37.12
CA THR A 941 -6.27 42.05 -38.00
C THR A 941 -7.50 42.63 -37.29
N PHE A 942 -7.90 42.05 -36.16
CA PHE A 942 -9.04 42.54 -35.37
C PHE A 942 -8.59 43.56 -34.30
N PRO A 943 -9.39 44.61 -34.02
CA PRO A 943 -9.16 45.47 -32.87
C PRO A 943 -9.35 44.65 -31.58
N GLY A 944 -8.33 44.69 -30.72
CA GLY A 944 -8.21 43.85 -29.51
C GLY A 944 -9.08 44.27 -28.35
#